data_AF-A0A9P7AXE4-F1
#
_entry.id   AF-A0A9P7AXE4-F1
#
_cell.length_a   1.000
_cell.length_b   1.000
_cell.length_c   1.000
_cell.angle_alpha   90.00
_cell.angle_beta   90.00
_cell.angle_gamma   90.00
#
_symmetry.space_group_name_H-M   'P 1'
#
loop_
_entity.id
_entity.type
_entity.pdbx_description
1 polymer ?
#
loop_
_entity_poly.entity_id
_entity_poly.type
_entity_poly.pdbx_seq_one_letter_code
_entity_poly.pdbx_strand_id
1 'polypeptide(L)'
;MLSSRLLRALPRASRAVPSATRPATYRPFSSSFTRFNDTDSKVRGPVIGIDLGTTNSAVAIMEGQTAKIIENSEGARTTPSVVAFAQDGERLVGVSAKRQAVVNPENTLFATKRLIGRKFTDAEVQRDLKEVPYKIVQHGNGDAWVEARGEKYSPSQIGGFVLQKMKETAEAYLTKPIQNAVVTVPAYFNDSQRQATKDAGQIAGLNVLRVVNEPTAAALAYGLEKDEDKIIAVYDLGGGTFDISVLEIQKGVFEVKSTNGDTHLGGEDFDIHLVRHIVQQFKKDSSIDLSNDRMAIQRIREAAEKAKIELSSSQQTDINLPFITADASGPKHINFKFSRSQLEKLVEPLIQRTVDPVRKALKDANLAAKEIQEVILVGGMTRMPKVSESVKSIFGRDPAKSVNPDEAVAMGAAIQGGVLAGNVTDVLLLDVTPLSLGIETLGGVFTRLINRNTTIPTKKSQIFSTAADFQTAVEIKVYQGERELVRDNKMLGNFQLVGIPPAHRGVPQIEVTFDIDADAIVHVHAKDKSTNKDHSITIASGSGLSDQEIQKMVDDSEKYAEQDKERKSAIEAANSAESAATDTENALKEYSDRIDKTEADSIHQKITALREIISKSQSGESPVTAAELKEKADDLRTSSLSLFDKMHQARREAGEAKPAEGEASQSEGEAKDGEKKP
;
A
#
# COMPACT_ATOMS: atom_id res chain seq x y z
N MET A 1 53.68 -53.37 21.35
CA MET A 1 54.98 -52.83 21.82
C MET A 1 54.73 -52.06 23.11
N LEU A 2 55.56 -52.34 24.11
CA LEU A 2 55.51 -51.92 25.51
C LEU A 2 55.27 -50.41 25.72
N SER A 3 54.30 -50.04 26.56
CA SER A 3 54.45 -49.69 28.00
C SER A 3 55.04 -48.28 28.18
N SER A 4 54.37 -47.33 28.83
CA SER A 4 54.32 -47.06 30.29
C SER A 4 54.44 -45.53 30.43
N ARG A 5 53.93 -44.76 31.39
CA ARG A 5 53.39 -44.96 32.74
C ARG A 5 52.97 -43.57 33.28
N LEU A 6 52.02 -43.54 34.23
CA LEU A 6 51.93 -42.76 35.49
C LEU A 6 52.11 -41.21 35.50
N LEU A 7 51.59 -40.44 36.46
CA LEU A 7 50.47 -40.45 37.41
C LEU A 7 50.52 -39.06 38.10
N ARG A 8 49.37 -38.64 38.63
CA ARG A 8 48.97 -37.44 39.38
C ARG A 8 49.94 -36.73 40.36
N ALA A 9 49.75 -35.39 40.37
CA ALA A 9 49.44 -34.46 41.49
C ALA A 9 50.52 -33.90 42.46
N LEU A 10 50.71 -32.55 42.37
CA LEU A 10 50.64 -31.43 43.37
C LEU A 10 51.34 -31.55 44.77
N PRO A 11 51.54 -30.48 45.57
CA PRO A 11 51.54 -28.99 45.37
C PRO A 11 52.68 -28.21 46.11
N ARG A 12 52.84 -26.87 45.88
CA ARG A 12 52.96 -25.80 46.93
C ARG A 12 53.32 -24.39 46.38
N ALA A 13 52.65 -23.39 46.98
CA ALA A 13 52.82 -21.92 47.15
C ALA A 13 54.18 -21.24 46.80
N SER A 14 54.36 -19.95 46.47
CA SER A 14 53.65 -18.67 46.73
C SER A 14 54.30 -17.45 46.00
N ARG A 15 53.51 -16.35 45.77
CA ARG A 15 53.85 -14.90 45.58
C ARG A 15 54.64 -14.47 44.31
N ALA A 16 54.44 -13.31 43.64
CA ALA A 16 53.48 -12.20 43.64
C ALA A 16 53.66 -11.33 42.34
N VAL A 17 52.54 -10.91 41.71
CA VAL A 17 52.11 -9.64 41.00
C VAL A 17 53.22 -8.67 40.48
N PRO A 18 53.17 -8.10 39.23
CA PRO A 18 52.10 -7.18 38.78
C PRO A 18 51.41 -7.48 37.44
N SER A 19 50.12 -7.17 37.42
CA SER A 19 49.18 -7.31 36.31
C SER A 19 49.38 -6.25 35.24
N ALA A 20 49.55 -6.69 34.00
CA ALA A 20 49.18 -5.92 32.82
C ALA A 20 48.63 -6.89 31.77
N THR A 21 47.61 -6.43 31.04
CA THR A 21 46.83 -7.07 29.95
C THR A 21 45.50 -7.72 30.36
N ARG A 22 44.43 -6.93 30.18
CA ARG A 22 43.05 -7.40 30.04
C ARG A 22 42.92 -8.08 28.66
N PRO A 23 42.43 -9.32 28.55
CA PRO A 23 41.94 -9.82 27.27
C PRO A 23 40.54 -9.24 27.01
N ALA A 24 40.33 -8.78 25.77
CA ALA A 24 39.03 -8.34 25.29
C ALA A 24 38.00 -9.45 25.49
N THR A 25 37.01 -9.18 26.32
CA THR A 25 35.85 -10.05 26.48
C THR A 25 34.97 -9.88 25.26
N TYR A 26 34.88 -10.95 24.47
CA TYR A 26 33.90 -11.13 23.43
C TYR A 26 32.51 -11.08 24.10
N ARG A 27 31.82 -9.94 23.97
CA ARG A 27 30.40 -9.85 24.32
C ARG A 27 29.62 -10.50 23.18
N PRO A 28 28.79 -11.53 23.42
CA PRO A 28 27.81 -11.91 22.42
C PRO A 28 26.86 -10.73 22.26
N PHE A 29 26.61 -10.30 21.03
CA PHE A 29 25.53 -9.39 20.72
C PHE A 29 24.23 -10.03 21.24
N SER A 30 23.72 -9.54 22.37
CA SER A 30 22.38 -9.89 22.82
C SER A 30 21.41 -9.27 21.83
N SER A 31 20.78 -10.13 21.03
CA SER A 31 19.64 -9.78 20.19
C SER A 31 18.58 -9.12 21.05
N SER A 32 18.44 -7.81 20.91
CA SER A 32 17.39 -7.05 21.58
C SER A 32 16.14 -7.13 20.72
N PHE A 33 15.55 -8.33 20.62
CA PHE A 33 14.21 -8.48 20.07
C PHE A 33 13.21 -8.03 21.14
N THR A 34 12.70 -6.82 21.00
CA THR A 34 11.50 -6.41 21.72
C THR A 34 10.31 -6.92 20.93
N ARG A 35 9.70 -8.02 21.37
CA ARG A 35 8.29 -8.29 21.01
C ARG A 35 7.50 -7.09 21.53
N PHE A 36 6.99 -6.25 20.64
CA PHE A 36 6.07 -5.18 20.99
C PHE A 36 4.69 -5.77 21.32
N ASN A 37 4.62 -6.47 22.45
CA ASN A 37 3.38 -6.85 23.14
C ASN A 37 3.32 -6.09 24.47
N ASP A 38 3.50 -4.76 24.41
CA ASP A 38 3.33 -3.90 25.57
C ASP A 38 2.33 -2.80 25.24
N THR A 39 1.08 -3.06 25.59
CA THR A 39 -0.06 -2.14 25.46
C THR A 39 0.06 -0.90 26.38
N ASP A 40 1.16 -0.76 27.11
CA ASP A 40 1.39 0.34 28.07
C ASP A 40 2.59 1.25 27.71
N SER A 41 3.24 1.02 26.56
CA SER A 41 4.29 1.92 26.07
C SER A 41 3.68 3.09 25.30
N LYS A 42 3.80 4.32 25.83
CA LYS A 42 3.40 5.54 25.11
C LYS A 42 4.02 5.54 23.71
N VAL A 43 3.18 5.62 22.68
CA VAL A 43 3.61 5.71 21.27
C VAL A 43 4.58 6.87 21.13
N ARG A 44 5.83 6.59 20.73
CA ARG A 44 6.87 7.60 20.53
C ARG A 44 7.05 7.89 19.05
N GLY A 45 7.06 9.17 18.69
CA GLY A 45 7.25 9.64 17.32
C GLY A 45 5.92 9.80 16.55
N PRO A 46 5.97 10.38 15.35
CA PRO A 46 4.77 10.61 14.54
C PRO A 46 4.10 9.28 14.16
N VAL A 47 2.77 9.29 14.08
CA VAL A 47 1.95 8.20 13.55
C VAL A 47 1.33 8.68 12.25
N ILE A 48 1.56 7.95 11.16
CA ILE A 48 0.95 8.25 9.86
C ILE A 48 -0.27 7.37 9.62
N GLY A 49 -1.29 7.90 8.97
CA GLY A 49 -2.45 7.14 8.50
C GLY A 49 -2.29 6.81 7.03
N ILE A 50 -2.32 5.53 6.66
CA ILE A 50 -2.17 5.10 5.27
C ILE A 50 -3.43 4.38 4.82
N ASP A 51 -4.05 4.91 3.77
CA ASP A 51 -4.99 4.15 2.96
C ASP A 51 -4.22 3.31 1.93
N LEU A 52 -4.16 2.00 2.13
CA LEU A 52 -3.53 1.07 1.20
C LEU A 52 -4.58 0.54 0.22
N GLY A 53 -5.02 1.30 -0.77
CA GLY A 53 -6.10 0.87 -1.66
C GLY A 53 -5.66 -0.09 -2.79
N THR A 54 -6.63 -0.73 -3.44
CA THR A 54 -6.38 -1.65 -4.58
C THR A 54 -5.76 -0.95 -5.79
N THR A 55 -6.24 0.25 -6.12
CA THR A 55 -5.83 1.02 -7.31
C THR A 55 -4.94 2.20 -6.93
N ASN A 56 -5.28 2.91 -5.86
CA ASN A 56 -4.53 4.04 -5.35
C ASN A 56 -4.36 3.90 -3.84
N SER A 57 -3.26 4.44 -3.32
CA SER A 57 -3.00 4.61 -1.90
C SER A 57 -2.83 6.08 -1.56
N ALA A 58 -3.13 6.46 -0.33
CA ALA A 58 -2.98 7.82 0.16
C ALA A 58 -2.38 7.79 1.57
N VAL A 59 -1.66 8.85 1.93
CA VAL A 59 -1.07 9.00 3.27
C VAL A 59 -1.47 10.34 3.86
N ALA A 60 -1.85 10.31 5.13
CA ALA A 60 -2.22 11.47 5.93
C ALA A 60 -1.48 11.49 7.27
N ILE A 61 -1.41 12.68 7.85
CA ILE A 61 -0.86 12.93 9.19
C ILE A 61 -1.83 13.78 10.00
N MET A 62 -1.60 13.85 11.31
CA MET A 62 -2.22 14.85 12.16
C MET A 62 -1.31 16.08 12.28
N GLU A 63 -1.79 17.25 11.85
CA GLU A 63 -1.20 18.56 12.14
C GLU A 63 -2.01 19.22 13.26
N GLY A 64 -1.58 19.04 14.52
CA GLY A 64 -2.42 19.39 15.67
C GLY A 64 -3.67 18.52 15.71
N GLN A 65 -4.85 19.13 15.69
CA GLN A 65 -6.15 18.44 15.70
C GLN A 65 -6.71 18.16 14.29
N THR A 66 -6.03 18.61 13.23
CA THR A 66 -6.52 18.49 11.86
C THR A 66 -5.77 17.40 11.11
N ALA A 67 -6.51 16.47 10.49
CA ALA A 67 -5.95 15.48 9.60
C ALA A 67 -5.64 16.12 8.24
N LYS A 68 -4.47 15.79 7.66
CA LYS A 68 -4.01 16.35 6.39
C LYS A 68 -3.38 15.28 5.51
N ILE A 69 -3.84 15.21 4.27
CA ILE A 69 -3.23 14.38 3.22
C ILE A 69 -1.94 15.03 2.72
N ILE A 70 -0.92 14.19 2.51
CA ILE A 70 0.39 14.59 2.02
C ILE A 70 0.50 14.29 0.52
N GLU A 71 1.07 15.25 -0.21
CA GLU A 71 1.39 15.08 -1.63
C GLU A 71 2.68 14.26 -1.78
N ASN A 72 2.68 13.34 -2.75
CA ASN A 72 3.86 12.57 -3.11
C ASN A 72 4.89 13.42 -3.89
N SER A 73 6.04 12.82 -4.20
CA SER A 73 7.11 13.47 -4.98
C SER A 73 6.67 13.93 -6.38
N GLU A 74 5.57 13.40 -6.90
CA GLU A 74 4.99 13.77 -8.19
C GLU A 74 3.91 14.87 -8.07
N GLY A 75 3.67 15.41 -6.86
CA GLY A 75 2.68 16.45 -6.60
C GLY A 75 1.23 15.96 -6.54
N ALA A 76 1.01 14.65 -6.44
CA ALA A 76 -0.32 14.05 -6.34
C ALA A 76 -0.65 13.65 -4.90
N ARG A 77 -1.92 13.80 -4.53
CA ARG A 77 -2.45 13.46 -3.19
C ARG A 77 -2.74 11.97 -3.01
N THR A 78 -2.68 11.22 -4.11
CA THR A 78 -2.82 9.76 -4.14
C THR A 78 -1.73 9.18 -5.02
N THR A 79 -1.26 7.97 -4.69
CA THR A 79 -0.24 7.25 -5.45
C THR A 79 -0.82 5.95 -5.99
N PRO A 80 -0.66 5.64 -7.29
CA PRO A 80 -1.11 4.36 -7.83
C PRO A 80 -0.50 3.17 -7.06
N SER A 81 -1.32 2.20 -6.67
CA SER A 81 -0.88 0.94 -6.03
C SER A 81 -0.32 -0.02 -7.08
N VAL A 82 0.72 0.43 -7.78
CA VAL A 82 1.36 -0.26 -8.90
C VAL A 82 2.85 -0.37 -8.62
N VAL A 83 3.41 -1.56 -8.81
CA VAL A 83 4.83 -1.85 -8.68
C VAL A 83 5.33 -2.46 -9.99
N ALA A 84 6.48 -2.03 -10.48
CA ALA A 84 7.08 -2.61 -11.67
C ALA A 84 8.56 -2.93 -11.47
N PHE A 85 9.02 -3.97 -12.15
CA PHE A 85 10.44 -4.35 -12.21
C PHE A 85 10.96 -4.12 -13.63
N ALA A 86 11.82 -3.12 -13.76
CA ALA A 86 12.47 -2.75 -15.01
C ALA A 86 13.45 -3.85 -15.48
N GLN A 87 13.96 -3.72 -16.71
CA GLN A 87 14.85 -4.74 -17.29
C GLN A 87 16.21 -4.82 -16.60
N ASP A 88 16.68 -3.70 -16.07
CA ASP A 88 17.93 -3.56 -15.32
C ASP A 88 17.78 -3.89 -13.83
N GLY A 89 16.61 -4.38 -13.41
CA GLY A 89 16.33 -4.75 -12.03
C GLY A 89 15.80 -3.61 -11.16
N GLU A 90 15.64 -2.39 -11.69
CA GLU A 90 15.07 -1.27 -10.92
C GLU A 90 13.61 -1.54 -10.54
N ARG A 91 13.30 -1.28 -9.26
CA ARG A 91 11.94 -1.36 -8.72
C ARG A 91 11.30 0.02 -8.78
N LEU A 92 10.20 0.12 -9.52
CA LEU A 92 9.39 1.33 -9.66
C LEU A 92 8.11 1.17 -8.87
N VAL A 93 7.65 2.24 -8.21
CA VAL A 93 6.38 2.28 -7.47
C VAL A 93 5.59 3.53 -7.86
N GLY A 94 4.27 3.42 -7.93
CA GLY A 94 3.39 4.58 -8.18
C GLY A 94 3.29 4.97 -9.64
N VAL A 95 3.36 6.28 -9.92
CA VAL A 95 3.17 6.83 -11.26
C VAL A 95 4.22 6.31 -12.24
N SER A 96 5.48 6.19 -11.81
CA SER A 96 6.57 5.66 -12.63
C SER A 96 6.29 4.23 -13.08
N ALA A 97 5.80 3.38 -12.16
CA ALA A 97 5.38 2.02 -12.48
C ALA A 97 4.15 2.00 -13.42
N LYS A 98 3.12 2.81 -13.15
CA LYS A 98 1.93 2.90 -14.02
C LYS A 98 2.29 3.32 -15.44
N ARG A 99 3.20 4.28 -15.62
CA ARG A 99 3.58 4.83 -16.94
C ARG A 99 4.20 3.79 -17.88
N GLN A 100 5.02 2.90 -17.35
CA GLN A 100 5.72 1.89 -18.17
C GLN A 100 4.93 0.59 -18.37
N ALA A 101 3.72 0.48 -17.78
CA ALA A 101 2.91 -0.74 -17.82
C ALA A 101 2.64 -1.22 -19.26
N VAL A 102 2.41 -0.29 -20.20
CA VAL A 102 2.16 -0.58 -21.62
C VAL A 102 3.26 -1.42 -22.28
N VAL A 103 4.51 -1.16 -21.95
CA VAL A 103 5.69 -1.80 -22.59
C VAL A 103 6.29 -2.92 -21.73
N ASN A 104 5.80 -3.09 -20.50
CA ASN A 104 6.26 -4.10 -19.55
C ASN A 104 5.09 -4.74 -18.77
N PRO A 105 4.03 -5.24 -19.45
CA PRO A 105 2.81 -5.64 -18.78
C PRO A 105 2.98 -6.87 -17.87
N GLU A 106 3.95 -7.75 -18.17
CA GLU A 106 4.18 -8.98 -17.40
C GLU A 106 4.91 -8.74 -16.07
N ASN A 107 5.69 -7.67 -15.97
CA ASN A 107 6.47 -7.33 -14.77
C ASN A 107 5.95 -6.05 -14.10
N THR A 108 4.71 -5.66 -14.40
CA THR A 108 3.99 -4.56 -13.77
C THR A 108 2.81 -5.11 -13.00
N LEU A 109 2.89 -5.05 -11.69
CA LEU A 109 1.97 -5.63 -10.73
C LEU A 109 1.03 -4.54 -10.22
N PHE A 110 -0.27 -4.79 -10.34
CA PHE A 110 -1.34 -3.89 -9.90
C PHE A 110 -2.49 -4.73 -9.35
N ALA A 111 -3.42 -4.10 -8.62
CA ALA A 111 -4.55 -4.79 -7.99
C ALA A 111 -4.18 -5.99 -7.10
N THR A 112 -2.93 -6.07 -6.62
CA THR A 112 -2.42 -7.19 -5.79
C THR A 112 -3.13 -7.29 -4.43
N LYS A 113 -3.78 -6.22 -3.97
CA LYS A 113 -4.69 -6.25 -2.82
C LYS A 113 -5.87 -7.23 -3.01
N ARG A 114 -6.24 -7.58 -4.25
CA ARG A 114 -7.22 -8.64 -4.52
C ARG A 114 -6.68 -10.05 -4.24
N LEU A 115 -5.36 -10.21 -4.17
CA LEU A 115 -4.67 -11.49 -3.93
C LEU A 115 -4.18 -11.65 -2.49
N ILE A 116 -4.01 -10.54 -1.76
CA ILE A 116 -3.49 -10.56 -0.39
C ILE A 116 -4.34 -11.45 0.52
N GLY A 117 -3.69 -12.34 1.28
CA GLY A 117 -4.34 -13.30 2.18
C GLY A 117 -5.23 -14.36 1.49
N ARG A 118 -5.09 -14.59 0.18
CA ARG A 118 -5.87 -15.60 -0.56
C ARG A 118 -5.05 -16.82 -0.94
N LYS A 119 -5.73 -17.96 -1.08
CA LYS A 119 -5.14 -19.19 -1.62
C LYS A 119 -5.16 -19.16 -3.14
N PHE A 120 -4.15 -19.77 -3.75
CA PHE A 120 -4.09 -19.91 -5.21
C PHE A 120 -5.35 -20.60 -5.76
N THR A 121 -5.91 -21.56 -5.01
CA THR A 121 -7.09 -22.32 -5.39
C THR A 121 -8.42 -21.61 -5.16
N ASP A 122 -8.43 -20.43 -4.53
CA ASP A 122 -9.67 -19.68 -4.29
C ASP A 122 -10.31 -19.29 -5.63
N ALA A 123 -11.65 -19.35 -5.71
CA ALA A 123 -12.38 -19.16 -6.96
C ALA A 123 -12.16 -17.75 -7.55
N GLU A 124 -12.00 -16.75 -6.70
CA GLU A 124 -11.63 -15.37 -7.04
C GLU A 124 -10.29 -15.32 -7.76
N VAL A 125 -9.27 -15.96 -7.18
CA VAL A 125 -7.91 -15.98 -7.74
C VAL A 125 -7.91 -16.70 -9.09
N GLN A 126 -8.61 -17.84 -9.20
CA GLN A 126 -8.73 -18.58 -10.46
C GLN A 126 -9.41 -17.77 -11.59
N ARG A 127 -10.27 -16.79 -11.25
CA ARG A 127 -10.79 -15.84 -12.23
C ARG A 127 -9.71 -14.84 -12.64
N ASP A 128 -9.03 -14.24 -11.66
CA ASP A 128 -8.02 -13.21 -11.89
C ASP A 128 -6.84 -13.69 -12.75
N LEU A 129 -6.47 -14.98 -12.66
CA LEU A 129 -5.45 -15.62 -13.52
C LEU A 129 -5.66 -15.35 -15.02
N LYS A 130 -6.91 -15.12 -15.45
CA LYS A 130 -7.28 -14.91 -16.86
C LYS A 130 -7.40 -13.43 -17.23
N GLU A 131 -7.41 -12.54 -16.25
CA GLU A 131 -7.71 -11.13 -16.45
C GLU A 131 -6.46 -10.24 -16.35
N VAL A 132 -5.43 -10.67 -15.63
CA VAL A 132 -4.20 -9.89 -15.44
C VAL A 132 -3.08 -10.33 -16.39
N PRO A 133 -2.19 -9.41 -16.81
CA PRO A 133 -1.10 -9.73 -17.72
C PRO A 133 0.11 -10.40 -17.06
N TYR A 134 0.33 -10.16 -15.76
CA TYR A 134 1.39 -10.78 -14.98
C TYR A 134 1.00 -12.19 -14.53
N LYS A 135 1.98 -12.98 -14.11
CA LYS A 135 1.73 -14.36 -13.66
C LYS A 135 1.32 -14.38 -12.20
N ILE A 136 0.20 -15.04 -11.91
CA ILE A 136 -0.17 -15.48 -10.56
C ILE A 136 0.28 -16.93 -10.40
N VAL A 137 1.03 -17.23 -9.35
CA VAL A 137 1.67 -18.52 -9.11
C VAL A 137 1.33 -19.05 -7.72
N GLN A 138 1.39 -20.37 -7.56
CA GLN A 138 1.19 -21.01 -6.26
C GLN A 138 2.49 -21.02 -5.45
N HIS A 139 2.43 -20.57 -4.20
CA HIS A 139 3.51 -20.72 -3.22
C HIS A 139 3.51 -22.13 -2.60
N GLY A 140 4.61 -22.52 -1.94
CA GLY A 140 4.75 -23.82 -1.28
C GLY A 140 3.68 -24.12 -0.23
N ASN A 141 3.16 -23.08 0.43
CA ASN A 141 2.04 -23.19 1.40
C ASN A 141 0.64 -23.11 0.74
N GLY A 142 0.58 -23.02 -0.59
CA GLY A 142 -0.65 -22.90 -1.38
C GLY A 142 -1.21 -21.48 -1.54
N ASP A 143 -0.56 -20.44 -1.01
CA ASP A 143 -0.96 -19.05 -1.20
C ASP A 143 -0.81 -18.57 -2.65
N ALA A 144 -1.62 -17.58 -3.02
CA ALA A 144 -1.50 -16.90 -4.29
C ALA A 144 -0.36 -15.87 -4.25
N TRP A 145 0.70 -16.12 -5.02
CA TRP A 145 1.83 -15.21 -5.19
C TRP A 145 1.86 -14.68 -6.62
N VAL A 146 2.73 -13.72 -6.89
CA VAL A 146 2.95 -13.18 -8.23
C VAL A 146 4.40 -13.38 -8.66
N GLU A 147 4.64 -13.48 -9.96
CA GLU A 147 5.99 -13.64 -10.52
C GLU A 147 6.30 -12.47 -11.46
N ALA A 148 7.46 -11.85 -11.26
CA ALA A 148 8.02 -10.81 -12.12
C ALA A 148 9.52 -11.06 -12.29
N ARG A 149 10.04 -10.96 -13.52
CA ARG A 149 11.46 -11.21 -13.85
C ARG A 149 11.99 -12.58 -13.39
N GLY A 150 11.11 -13.58 -13.28
CA GLY A 150 11.46 -14.92 -12.81
C GLY A 150 11.52 -15.07 -11.28
N GLU A 151 11.36 -13.97 -10.54
CA GLU A 151 11.31 -13.96 -9.08
C GLU A 151 9.86 -13.97 -8.60
N LYS A 152 9.61 -14.65 -7.47
CA LYS A 152 8.28 -14.77 -6.87
C LYS A 152 8.15 -13.80 -5.70
N TYR A 153 7.04 -13.06 -5.67
CA TYR A 153 6.73 -12.09 -4.64
C TYR A 153 5.39 -12.42 -3.99
N SER A 154 5.32 -12.30 -2.67
CA SER A 154 4.03 -12.36 -1.98
C SER A 154 3.25 -11.07 -2.21
N PRO A 155 1.90 -11.10 -2.21
CA PRO A 155 1.11 -9.87 -2.27
C PRO A 155 1.41 -8.90 -1.12
N SER A 156 1.76 -9.42 0.07
CA SER A 156 2.21 -8.61 1.22
C SER A 156 3.51 -7.87 0.92
N GLN A 157 4.46 -8.51 0.22
CA GLN A 157 5.70 -7.85 -0.19
C GLN A 157 5.43 -6.72 -1.20
N ILE A 158 4.53 -6.93 -2.16
CA ILE A 158 4.11 -5.88 -3.10
C ILE A 158 3.41 -4.74 -2.37
N GLY A 159 2.51 -5.06 -1.42
CA GLY A 159 1.88 -4.06 -0.54
C GLY A 159 2.92 -3.29 0.29
N GLY A 160 3.94 -3.98 0.79
CA GLY A 160 5.05 -3.38 1.53
C GLY A 160 5.83 -2.36 0.71
N PHE A 161 6.05 -2.61 -0.59
CA PHE A 161 6.70 -1.62 -1.47
C PHE A 161 5.84 -0.36 -1.68
N VAL A 162 4.52 -0.50 -1.74
CA VAL A 162 3.61 0.64 -1.79
C VAL A 162 3.61 1.41 -0.47
N LEU A 163 3.56 0.71 0.66
CA LEU A 163 3.64 1.30 2.00
C LEU A 163 4.99 2.00 2.23
N GLN A 164 6.09 1.46 1.70
CA GLN A 164 7.40 2.10 1.75
C GLN A 164 7.37 3.47 1.03
N LYS A 165 6.79 3.55 -0.16
CA LYS A 165 6.61 4.83 -0.87
C LYS A 165 5.74 5.83 -0.07
N MET A 166 4.73 5.34 0.66
CA MET A 166 3.89 6.19 1.51
C MET A 166 4.65 6.71 2.72
N LYS A 167 5.47 5.85 3.34
CA LYS A 167 6.40 6.22 4.40
C LYS A 167 7.40 7.27 3.93
N GLU A 168 8.08 7.05 2.80
CA GLU A 168 9.04 7.99 2.20
C GLU A 168 8.40 9.36 1.92
N THR A 169 7.15 9.36 1.44
CA THR A 169 6.37 10.58 1.19
C THR A 169 6.15 11.37 2.50
N ALA A 170 5.75 10.69 3.58
CA ALA A 170 5.57 11.33 4.87
C ALA A 170 6.90 11.78 5.51
N GLU A 171 7.97 10.99 5.36
CA GLU A 171 9.32 11.33 5.85
C GLU A 171 9.88 12.56 5.15
N ALA A 172 9.70 12.68 3.84
CA ALA A 172 10.08 13.85 3.07
C ALA A 172 9.35 15.11 3.55
N TYR A 173 8.05 15.00 3.81
CA TYR A 173 7.23 16.11 4.29
C TYR A 173 7.59 16.54 5.73
N LEU A 174 7.72 15.57 6.65
CA LEU A 174 8.00 15.85 8.07
C LEU A 174 9.47 16.07 8.39
N THR A 175 10.37 15.76 7.44
CA THR A 175 11.82 15.81 7.59
C THR A 175 12.32 15.00 8.80
N LYS A 176 11.65 13.89 9.10
CA LYS A 176 11.88 13.02 10.26
C LYS A 176 11.61 11.56 9.88
N PRO A 177 12.33 10.59 10.48
CA PRO A 177 12.05 9.19 10.26
C PRO A 177 10.67 8.80 10.80
N ILE A 178 9.97 7.93 10.08
CA ILE A 178 8.65 7.44 10.45
C ILE A 178 8.72 5.95 10.74
N GLN A 179 8.21 5.57 11.91
CA GLN A 179 8.19 4.18 12.34
C GLN A 179 6.77 3.67 12.61
N ASN A 180 5.82 4.53 12.95
CA ASN A 180 4.48 4.09 13.36
C ASN A 180 3.44 4.43 12.30
N ALA A 181 2.55 3.47 12.02
CA ALA A 181 1.45 3.68 11.08
C ALA A 181 0.14 3.06 11.57
N VAL A 182 -0.96 3.65 11.13
CA VAL A 182 -2.28 3.00 11.05
C VAL A 182 -2.53 2.70 9.57
N VAL A 183 -2.87 1.46 9.25
CA VAL A 183 -3.08 1.01 7.86
C VAL A 183 -4.52 0.56 7.68
N THR A 184 -5.15 0.92 6.57
CA THR A 184 -6.56 0.57 6.31
C THR A 184 -6.73 -0.79 5.64
N VAL A 185 -7.88 -1.41 5.90
CA VAL A 185 -8.37 -2.62 5.21
C VAL A 185 -9.87 -2.53 4.95
N PRO A 186 -10.39 -3.23 3.92
CA PRO A 186 -11.82 -3.37 3.72
C PRO A 186 -12.48 -3.96 4.96
N ALA A 187 -13.66 -3.46 5.33
CA ALA A 187 -14.34 -3.91 6.56
C ALA A 187 -14.61 -5.42 6.53
N TYR A 188 -14.91 -5.95 5.34
CA TYR A 188 -15.22 -7.37 5.14
C TYR A 188 -13.99 -8.28 4.93
N PHE A 189 -12.75 -7.78 5.16
CA PHE A 189 -11.56 -8.61 5.17
C PHE A 189 -11.60 -9.68 6.26
N ASN A 190 -11.22 -10.90 5.89
CA ASN A 190 -11.04 -12.00 6.83
C ASN A 190 -9.70 -11.89 7.58
N ASP A 191 -9.51 -12.79 8.55
CA ASP A 191 -8.31 -12.82 9.40
C ASP A 191 -6.99 -12.89 8.62
N SER A 192 -6.87 -13.82 7.65
CA SER A 192 -5.66 -13.98 6.82
C SER A 192 -5.33 -12.72 6.02
N GLN A 193 -6.34 -12.00 5.53
CA GLN A 193 -6.14 -10.77 4.76
C GLN A 193 -5.68 -9.60 5.66
N ARG A 194 -6.22 -9.51 6.88
CA ARG A 194 -5.81 -8.52 7.89
C ARG A 194 -4.36 -8.76 8.32
N GLN A 195 -4.03 -10.00 8.66
CA GLN A 195 -2.66 -10.38 9.04
C GLN A 195 -1.68 -10.09 7.89
N ALA A 196 -1.99 -10.52 6.66
CA ALA A 196 -1.13 -10.28 5.51
C ALA A 196 -0.92 -8.78 5.20
N THR A 197 -1.89 -7.91 5.55
CA THR A 197 -1.75 -6.45 5.44
C THR A 197 -0.86 -5.89 6.56
N LYS A 198 -0.97 -6.43 7.78
CA LYS A 198 -0.07 -6.10 8.89
C LYS A 198 1.37 -6.49 8.57
N ASP A 199 1.57 -7.67 7.99
CA ASP A 199 2.88 -8.16 7.53
C ASP A 199 3.47 -7.23 6.46
N ALA A 200 2.64 -6.72 5.53
CA ALA A 200 3.08 -5.75 4.53
C ALA A 200 3.67 -4.47 5.18
N GLY A 201 3.04 -3.98 6.26
CA GLY A 201 3.57 -2.86 7.02
C GLY A 201 4.90 -3.19 7.70
N GLN A 202 5.04 -4.38 8.26
CA GLN A 202 6.29 -4.84 8.84
C GLN A 202 7.41 -4.91 7.79
N ILE A 203 7.13 -5.44 6.59
CA ILE A 203 8.07 -5.48 5.45
C ILE A 203 8.51 -4.07 5.02
N ALA A 204 7.64 -3.07 5.17
CA ALA A 204 7.94 -1.66 4.90
C ALA A 204 8.73 -0.95 6.05
N GLY A 205 9.07 -1.68 7.12
CA GLY A 205 9.71 -1.12 8.30
C GLY A 205 8.79 -0.18 9.07
N LEU A 206 7.48 -0.49 9.10
CA LEU A 206 6.46 0.21 9.89
C LEU A 206 5.98 -0.70 11.02
N ASN A 207 5.94 -0.14 12.23
CA ASN A 207 5.15 -0.62 13.36
C ASN A 207 3.68 -0.28 13.12
N VAL A 208 2.92 -1.26 12.65
CA VAL A 208 1.47 -1.11 12.42
C VAL A 208 0.76 -1.17 13.76
N LEU A 209 0.42 0.01 14.30
CA LEU A 209 -0.23 0.16 15.61
C LEU A 209 -1.70 -0.31 15.59
N ARG A 210 -2.35 -0.18 14.42
CA ARG A 210 -3.72 -0.57 14.20
C ARG A 210 -3.97 -0.85 12.72
N VAL A 211 -4.72 -1.89 12.46
CA VAL A 211 -5.40 -2.11 11.18
C VAL A 211 -6.84 -1.63 11.32
N VAL A 212 -7.21 -0.57 10.61
CA VAL A 212 -8.54 0.07 10.73
C VAL A 212 -9.41 -0.24 9.51
N ASN A 213 -10.70 -0.44 9.72
CA ASN A 213 -11.65 -0.67 8.63
C ASN A 213 -11.85 0.62 7.82
N GLU A 214 -11.84 0.51 6.49
CA GLU A 214 -11.97 1.63 5.55
C GLU A 214 -13.25 2.47 5.80
N PRO A 215 -14.46 1.88 5.92
CA PRO A 215 -15.66 2.64 6.23
C PRO A 215 -15.62 3.34 7.60
N THR A 216 -14.98 2.70 8.58
CA THR A 216 -14.80 3.25 9.94
C THR A 216 -13.87 4.47 9.90
N ALA A 217 -12.76 4.38 9.16
CA ALA A 217 -11.87 5.51 8.95
C ALA A 217 -12.58 6.67 8.24
N ALA A 218 -13.34 6.40 7.17
CA ALA A 218 -14.12 7.43 6.50
C ALA A 218 -15.17 8.09 7.43
N ALA A 219 -15.80 7.32 8.32
CA ALA A 219 -16.71 7.85 9.33
C ALA A 219 -16.01 8.77 10.32
N LEU A 220 -14.79 8.43 10.78
CA LEU A 220 -13.97 9.30 11.63
C LEU A 220 -13.66 10.64 10.93
N ALA A 221 -13.23 10.58 9.66
CA ALA A 221 -12.95 11.79 8.88
C ALA A 221 -14.19 12.68 8.68
N TYR A 222 -15.37 12.06 8.56
CA TYR A 222 -16.64 12.78 8.45
C TYR A 222 -17.11 13.39 9.78
N GLY A 223 -17.04 12.62 10.86
CA GLY A 223 -17.72 12.93 12.12
C GLY A 223 -16.90 13.70 13.14
N LEU A 224 -15.59 13.88 12.95
CA LEU A 224 -14.72 14.54 13.93
C LEU A 224 -15.19 15.96 14.31
N GLU A 225 -15.77 16.70 13.37
CA GLU A 225 -16.26 18.07 13.57
C GLU A 225 -17.78 18.14 13.77
N LYS A 226 -18.45 17.01 14.01
CA LYS A 226 -19.93 16.93 14.12
C LYS A 226 -20.36 16.65 15.56
N ASP A 227 -21.17 17.55 16.11
CA ASP A 227 -21.72 17.43 17.47
C ASP A 227 -23.10 16.76 17.53
N GLU A 228 -23.70 16.46 16.38
CA GLU A 228 -25.05 15.88 16.29
C GLU A 228 -25.03 14.36 16.36
N ASP A 229 -25.94 13.79 17.15
CA ASP A 229 -26.19 12.35 17.15
C ASP A 229 -26.77 11.93 15.80
N LYS A 230 -26.07 11.04 15.08
CA LYS A 230 -26.45 10.63 13.73
C LYS A 230 -26.23 9.15 13.47
N ILE A 231 -27.18 8.54 12.77
CA ILE A 231 -27.02 7.23 12.15
C ILE A 231 -26.67 7.43 10.68
N ILE A 232 -25.49 6.95 10.30
CA ILE A 232 -24.95 7.08 8.96
C ILE A 232 -24.76 5.71 8.30
N ALA A 233 -24.75 5.70 6.97
CA ALA A 233 -24.31 4.57 6.18
C ALA A 233 -23.10 4.99 5.34
N VAL A 234 -21.98 4.28 5.47
CA VAL A 234 -20.79 4.48 4.64
C VAL A 234 -20.81 3.42 3.54
N TYR A 235 -21.00 3.86 2.30
CA TYR A 235 -20.99 3.04 1.10
C TYR A 235 -19.65 3.25 0.40
N ASP A 236 -18.77 2.27 0.52
CA ASP A 236 -17.42 2.32 -0.04
C ASP A 236 -17.30 1.38 -1.24
N LEU A 237 -17.18 1.94 -2.44
CA LEU A 237 -16.94 1.18 -3.67
C LEU A 237 -15.61 1.64 -4.29
N GLY A 238 -14.56 0.90 -3.97
CA GLY A 238 -13.20 1.18 -4.39
C GLY A 238 -12.81 0.50 -5.71
N GLY A 239 -11.51 0.32 -5.89
CA GLY A 239 -10.92 -0.34 -7.07
C GLY A 239 -11.13 -1.85 -7.12
N GLY A 240 -11.18 -2.54 -5.97
CA GLY A 240 -11.33 -4.01 -5.92
C GLY A 240 -12.27 -4.55 -4.85
N THR A 241 -12.78 -3.69 -3.97
CA THR A 241 -13.64 -4.07 -2.85
C THR A 241 -14.85 -3.15 -2.74
N PHE A 242 -15.92 -3.73 -2.21
CA PHE A 242 -17.14 -3.04 -1.84
C PHE A 242 -17.44 -3.30 -0.37
N ASP A 243 -17.64 -2.25 0.41
CA ASP A 243 -18.08 -2.34 1.81
C ASP A 243 -19.30 -1.44 2.05
N ILE A 244 -20.15 -1.86 2.97
CA ILE A 244 -21.24 -1.07 3.53
C ILE A 244 -21.22 -1.22 5.05
N SER A 245 -21.08 -0.11 5.76
CA SER A 245 -21.16 -0.08 7.22
C SER A 245 -22.24 0.89 7.67
N VAL A 246 -23.03 0.47 8.66
CA VAL A 246 -24.00 1.34 9.35
C VAL A 246 -23.38 1.71 10.70
N LEU A 247 -23.24 3.01 10.94
CA LEU A 247 -22.63 3.53 12.16
C LEU A 247 -23.58 4.49 12.86
N GLU A 248 -23.50 4.50 14.19
CA GLU A 248 -24.09 5.52 15.04
C GLU A 248 -22.98 6.40 15.61
N ILE A 249 -23.12 7.71 15.43
CA ILE A 249 -22.22 8.72 15.95
C ILE A 249 -22.95 9.43 17.08
N GLN A 250 -22.38 9.46 18.29
CA GLN A 250 -22.92 10.14 19.46
C GLN A 250 -21.81 10.85 20.22
N LYS A 251 -21.74 12.18 20.14
CA LYS A 251 -20.78 13.03 20.91
C LYS A 251 -19.36 12.44 20.98
N GLY A 252 -18.75 12.18 19.83
CA GLY A 252 -17.39 11.62 19.73
C GLY A 252 -17.30 10.09 19.87
N VAL A 253 -18.40 9.39 20.16
CA VAL A 253 -18.48 7.93 20.11
C VAL A 253 -18.92 7.49 18.72
N PHE A 254 -18.13 6.63 18.08
CA PHE A 254 -18.39 6.04 16.78
C PHE A 254 -18.62 4.54 16.97
N GLU A 255 -19.86 4.09 16.83
CA GLU A 255 -20.23 2.68 17.00
C GLU A 255 -20.68 2.08 15.68
N VAL A 256 -19.96 1.06 15.21
CA VAL A 256 -20.38 0.26 14.06
C VAL A 256 -21.50 -0.67 14.50
N LYS A 257 -22.71 -0.48 13.97
CA LYS A 257 -23.87 -1.35 14.25
C LYS A 257 -23.86 -2.61 13.41
N SER A 258 -23.41 -2.48 12.16
CA SER A 258 -23.26 -3.62 11.25
C SER A 258 -22.32 -3.28 10.10
N THR A 259 -21.75 -4.33 9.50
CA THR A 259 -21.01 -4.22 8.26
C THR A 259 -21.28 -5.41 7.33
N ASN A 260 -21.18 -5.18 6.03
CA ASN A 260 -21.23 -6.21 5.00
C ASN A 260 -20.43 -5.77 3.78
N GLY A 261 -20.17 -6.66 2.83
CA GLY A 261 -19.40 -6.30 1.65
C GLY A 261 -19.14 -7.44 0.69
N ASP A 262 -18.32 -7.14 -0.31
CA ASP A 262 -17.76 -8.08 -1.27
C ASP A 262 -16.29 -7.68 -1.52
N THR A 263 -15.36 -8.49 -1.03
CA THR A 263 -13.91 -8.25 -1.12
C THR A 263 -13.32 -8.53 -2.51
N HIS A 264 -14.18 -8.81 -3.50
CA HIS A 264 -13.81 -9.06 -4.90
C HIS A 264 -14.82 -8.42 -5.87
N LEU A 265 -15.24 -7.19 -5.55
CA LEU A 265 -16.11 -6.34 -6.36
C LEU A 265 -15.62 -4.89 -6.31
N GLY A 266 -15.19 -4.33 -7.43
CA GLY A 266 -14.78 -2.92 -7.49
C GLY A 266 -14.53 -2.43 -8.92
N GLY A 267 -13.94 -1.25 -9.05
CA GLY A 267 -13.64 -0.60 -10.34
C GLY A 267 -12.88 -1.45 -11.36
N GLU A 268 -12.02 -2.38 -10.93
CA GLU A 268 -11.34 -3.34 -11.80
C GLU A 268 -12.32 -4.26 -12.54
N ASP A 269 -13.42 -4.66 -11.89
CA ASP A 269 -14.44 -5.50 -12.54
C ASP A 269 -15.20 -4.72 -13.60
N PHE A 270 -15.42 -3.43 -13.40
CA PHE A 270 -16.03 -2.53 -14.38
C PHE A 270 -15.10 -2.39 -15.60
N ASP A 271 -13.80 -2.19 -15.35
CA ASP A 271 -12.80 -2.11 -16.41
C ASP A 271 -12.71 -3.42 -17.20
N ILE A 272 -12.70 -4.58 -16.53
CA ILE A 272 -12.68 -5.90 -17.17
C ILE A 272 -13.90 -6.08 -18.10
N HIS A 273 -15.09 -5.67 -17.69
CA HIS A 273 -16.28 -5.75 -18.55
C HIS A 273 -16.11 -4.89 -19.81
N LEU A 274 -15.56 -3.68 -19.66
CA LEU A 274 -15.32 -2.77 -20.77
C LEU A 274 -14.19 -3.27 -21.69
N VAL A 275 -13.10 -3.82 -21.15
CA VAL A 275 -12.03 -4.47 -21.92
C VAL A 275 -12.59 -5.60 -22.77
N ARG A 276 -13.37 -6.52 -22.16
CA ARG A 276 -14.00 -7.63 -22.89
C ARG A 276 -14.94 -7.11 -23.98
N HIS A 277 -15.70 -6.05 -23.71
CA HIS A 277 -16.55 -5.42 -24.71
C HIS A 277 -15.74 -4.85 -25.89
N ILE A 278 -14.68 -4.11 -25.63
CA ILE A 278 -13.79 -3.53 -26.65
C ILE A 278 -13.16 -4.63 -27.50
N VAL A 279 -12.62 -5.69 -26.88
CA VAL A 279 -12.00 -6.82 -27.58
C VAL A 279 -13.03 -7.55 -28.44
N GLN A 280 -14.23 -7.81 -27.92
CA GLN A 280 -15.30 -8.46 -28.69
C GLN A 280 -15.78 -7.60 -29.85
N GLN A 281 -15.89 -6.29 -29.67
CA GLN A 281 -16.30 -5.36 -30.72
C GLN A 281 -15.22 -5.30 -31.82
N PHE A 282 -13.95 -5.15 -31.45
CA PHE A 282 -12.84 -5.18 -32.40
C PHE A 282 -12.78 -6.50 -33.17
N LYS A 283 -13.00 -7.65 -32.51
CA LYS A 283 -13.06 -8.96 -33.17
C LYS A 283 -14.21 -9.05 -34.17
N LYS A 284 -15.38 -8.48 -33.87
CA LYS A 284 -16.51 -8.43 -34.82
C LYS A 284 -16.19 -7.58 -36.04
N ASP A 285 -15.52 -6.44 -35.85
CA ASP A 285 -15.28 -5.48 -36.91
C ASP A 285 -14.07 -5.84 -37.79
N SER A 286 -13.05 -6.47 -37.21
CA SER A 286 -11.77 -6.78 -37.89
C SER A 286 -11.53 -8.26 -38.13
N SER A 287 -12.32 -9.15 -37.52
CA SER A 287 -12.06 -10.60 -37.47
C SER A 287 -10.75 -11.01 -36.78
N ILE A 288 -10.06 -10.09 -36.09
CA ILE A 288 -8.81 -10.34 -35.37
C ILE A 288 -9.10 -10.45 -33.86
N ASP A 289 -8.57 -11.49 -33.22
CA ASP A 289 -8.68 -11.70 -31.78
C ASP A 289 -7.46 -11.16 -31.03
N LEU A 290 -7.65 -10.09 -30.26
CA LEU A 290 -6.59 -9.46 -29.46
C LEU A 290 -6.38 -10.13 -28.10
N SER A 291 -7.17 -11.14 -27.73
CA SER A 291 -7.15 -11.71 -26.37
C SER A 291 -5.79 -12.29 -25.95
N ASN A 292 -4.94 -12.65 -26.92
CA ASN A 292 -3.60 -13.20 -26.67
C ASN A 292 -2.47 -12.16 -26.82
N ASP A 293 -2.77 -10.94 -27.25
CA ASP A 293 -1.78 -9.86 -27.40
C ASP A 293 -1.72 -9.04 -26.11
N ARG A 294 -0.73 -9.33 -25.27
CA ARG A 294 -0.57 -8.71 -23.94
C ARG A 294 -0.39 -7.19 -24.01
N MET A 295 0.33 -6.70 -25.02
CA MET A 295 0.54 -5.25 -25.20
C MET A 295 -0.75 -4.58 -25.65
N ALA A 296 -1.50 -5.18 -26.59
CA ALA A 296 -2.79 -4.66 -27.01
C ALA A 296 -3.79 -4.63 -25.86
N ILE A 297 -3.88 -5.71 -25.07
CA ILE A 297 -4.78 -5.79 -23.91
C ILE A 297 -4.44 -4.74 -22.86
N GLN A 298 -3.15 -4.50 -22.58
CA GLN A 298 -2.75 -3.45 -21.64
C GLN A 298 -3.17 -2.06 -22.12
N ARG A 299 -2.99 -1.75 -23.41
CA ARG A 299 -3.46 -0.48 -24.00
C ARG A 299 -4.99 -0.35 -23.97
N ILE A 300 -5.70 -1.44 -24.21
CA ILE A 300 -7.17 -1.49 -24.12
C ILE A 300 -7.63 -1.26 -22.67
N ARG A 301 -6.92 -1.82 -21.68
CA ARG A 301 -7.21 -1.63 -20.25
C ARG A 301 -7.09 -0.16 -19.84
N GLU A 302 -6.01 0.52 -20.23
CA GLU A 302 -5.84 1.95 -19.95
C GLU A 302 -6.91 2.80 -20.62
N ALA A 303 -7.26 2.50 -21.87
CA ALA A 303 -8.33 3.18 -22.57
C ALA A 303 -9.70 2.92 -21.94
N ALA A 304 -9.95 1.69 -21.44
CA ALA A 304 -11.18 1.32 -20.76
C ALA A 304 -11.33 2.08 -19.43
N GLU A 305 -10.31 2.09 -18.57
CA GLU A 305 -10.32 2.86 -17.32
C GLU A 305 -10.59 4.34 -17.60
N LYS A 306 -9.88 4.91 -18.58
CA LYS A 306 -10.06 6.31 -18.98
C LYS A 306 -11.49 6.59 -19.47
N ALA A 307 -12.02 5.76 -20.35
CA ALA A 307 -13.38 5.89 -20.88
C ALA A 307 -14.44 5.79 -19.76
N LYS A 308 -14.27 4.85 -18.82
CA LYS A 308 -15.14 4.71 -17.64
C LYS A 308 -15.15 5.99 -16.80
N ILE A 309 -13.97 6.56 -16.54
CA ILE A 309 -13.83 7.80 -15.77
C ILE A 309 -14.45 8.99 -16.52
N GLU A 310 -14.14 9.18 -17.80
CA GLU A 310 -14.70 10.25 -18.63
C GLU A 310 -16.24 10.20 -18.70
N LEU A 311 -16.81 9.00 -18.78
CA LEU A 311 -18.27 8.80 -18.79
C LEU A 311 -18.96 9.12 -17.47
N SER A 312 -18.22 9.33 -16.38
CA SER A 312 -18.79 9.82 -15.12
C SER A 312 -19.20 11.30 -15.19
N SER A 313 -18.58 12.09 -16.08
CA SER A 313 -18.94 13.49 -16.33
C SER A 313 -19.60 13.70 -17.71
N SER A 314 -19.17 12.94 -18.72
CA SER A 314 -19.64 13.06 -20.10
C SER A 314 -20.69 12.01 -20.47
N GLN A 315 -21.55 12.29 -21.45
CA GLN A 315 -22.55 11.33 -21.94
C GLN A 315 -21.98 10.34 -22.97
N GLN A 316 -20.86 10.70 -23.59
CA GLN A 316 -20.19 9.93 -24.63
C GLN A 316 -18.68 10.19 -24.57
N THR A 317 -17.89 9.18 -24.96
CA THR A 317 -16.43 9.25 -25.13
C THR A 317 -16.04 8.52 -26.43
N ASP A 318 -14.88 8.87 -26.98
CA ASP A 318 -14.28 8.24 -28.15
C ASP A 318 -13.14 7.31 -27.70
N ILE A 319 -13.32 5.99 -27.90
CA ILE A 319 -12.26 5.01 -27.64
C ILE A 319 -11.41 4.90 -28.91
N ASN A 320 -10.24 5.55 -28.88
CA ASN A 320 -9.33 5.64 -30.02
C ASN A 320 -7.93 5.09 -29.67
N LEU A 321 -7.60 3.92 -30.19
CA LEU A 321 -6.29 3.27 -30.07
C LEU A 321 -5.71 3.03 -31.47
N PRO A 322 -4.88 3.95 -31.98
CA PRO A 322 -4.24 3.76 -33.26
C PRO A 322 -3.14 2.70 -33.19
N PHE A 323 -2.92 1.95 -34.28
CA PHE A 323 -1.88 0.93 -34.38
C PHE A 323 -1.98 -0.08 -33.24
N ILE A 324 -3.19 -0.60 -32.97
CA ILE A 324 -3.40 -1.57 -31.90
C ILE A 324 -2.79 -2.93 -32.26
N THR A 325 -2.83 -3.29 -33.54
CA THR A 325 -2.24 -4.50 -34.12
C THR A 325 -2.03 -4.30 -35.63
N ALA A 326 -1.57 -5.31 -36.34
CA ALA A 326 -1.43 -5.29 -37.80
C ALA A 326 -1.82 -6.65 -38.43
N ASP A 327 -2.29 -6.62 -39.67
CA ASP A 327 -2.49 -7.81 -40.52
C ASP A 327 -1.83 -7.63 -41.89
N ALA A 328 -2.08 -8.56 -42.82
CA ALA A 328 -1.54 -8.49 -44.18
C ALA A 328 -1.98 -7.24 -44.98
N SER A 329 -3.08 -6.58 -44.58
CA SER A 329 -3.57 -5.34 -45.18
C SER A 329 -2.98 -4.08 -44.53
N GLY A 330 -2.20 -4.23 -43.45
CA GLY A 330 -1.53 -3.14 -42.76
C GLY A 330 -1.98 -2.96 -41.30
N PRO A 331 -1.66 -1.80 -40.70
CA PRO A 331 -2.00 -1.53 -39.30
C PRO A 331 -3.51 -1.41 -39.08
N LYS A 332 -3.96 -1.85 -37.91
CA LYS A 332 -5.35 -1.76 -37.45
C LYS A 332 -5.47 -0.82 -36.26
N HIS A 333 -6.66 -0.27 -36.10
CA HIS A 333 -6.99 0.72 -35.09
C HIS A 333 -8.30 0.33 -34.40
N ILE A 334 -8.45 0.66 -33.13
CA ILE A 334 -9.77 0.72 -32.48
C ILE A 334 -10.20 2.18 -32.55
N ASN A 335 -11.36 2.45 -33.13
CA ASN A 335 -11.95 3.79 -33.14
C ASN A 335 -13.47 3.67 -33.15
N PHE A 336 -14.10 3.87 -32.00
CA PHE A 336 -15.56 3.93 -31.92
C PHE A 336 -16.03 4.81 -30.76
N LYS A 337 -17.27 5.30 -30.91
CA LYS A 337 -17.98 6.07 -29.90
C LYS A 337 -18.64 5.16 -28.88
N PHE A 338 -18.47 5.45 -27.59
CA PHE A 338 -19.10 4.72 -26.49
C PHE A 338 -19.85 5.68 -25.57
N SER A 339 -21.12 5.36 -25.27
CA SER A 339 -21.99 6.22 -24.46
C SER A 339 -22.09 5.74 -23.01
N ARG A 340 -22.45 6.67 -22.11
CA ARG A 340 -22.74 6.36 -20.70
C ARG A 340 -23.83 5.29 -20.58
N SER A 341 -24.90 5.40 -21.37
CA SER A 341 -25.99 4.42 -21.36
C SER A 341 -25.53 2.99 -21.71
N GLN A 342 -24.55 2.85 -22.62
CA GLN A 342 -23.98 1.55 -22.96
C GLN A 342 -23.11 1.02 -21.81
N LEU A 343 -22.31 1.87 -21.17
CA LEU A 343 -21.54 1.51 -19.99
C LEU A 343 -22.46 1.04 -18.86
N GLU A 344 -23.48 1.83 -18.53
CA GLU A 344 -24.46 1.51 -17.47
C GLU A 344 -25.12 0.15 -17.72
N LYS A 345 -25.59 -0.10 -18.95
CA LYS A 345 -26.16 -1.41 -19.31
C LYS A 345 -25.15 -2.56 -19.17
N LEU A 346 -23.89 -2.31 -19.49
CA LEU A 346 -22.83 -3.31 -19.41
C LEU A 346 -22.48 -3.70 -17.97
N VAL A 347 -22.51 -2.74 -17.05
CA VAL A 347 -22.07 -2.92 -15.64
C VAL A 347 -23.21 -2.98 -14.63
N GLU A 348 -24.47 -2.84 -15.06
CA GLU A 348 -25.65 -2.96 -14.20
C GLU A 348 -25.62 -4.21 -13.29
N PRO A 349 -25.21 -5.41 -13.75
CA PRO A 349 -25.12 -6.58 -12.86
C PRO A 349 -24.12 -6.41 -11.70
N LEU A 350 -23.05 -5.62 -11.89
CA LEU A 350 -22.07 -5.32 -10.85
C LEU A 350 -22.66 -4.35 -9.82
N ILE A 351 -23.41 -3.34 -10.26
CA ILE A 351 -24.10 -2.39 -9.37
C ILE A 351 -25.18 -3.13 -8.57
N GLN A 352 -25.94 -4.04 -9.18
CA GLN A 352 -26.95 -4.81 -8.46
C GLN A 352 -26.35 -5.72 -7.38
N ARG A 353 -25.12 -6.20 -7.55
CA ARG A 353 -24.40 -6.98 -6.51
C ARG A 353 -24.14 -6.18 -5.23
N THR A 354 -24.13 -4.84 -5.28
CA THR A 354 -23.93 -4.01 -4.07
C THR A 354 -25.21 -3.85 -3.24
N VAL A 355 -26.39 -4.08 -3.83
CA VAL A 355 -27.69 -3.85 -3.17
C VAL A 355 -27.94 -4.85 -2.05
N ASP A 356 -27.60 -6.13 -2.25
CA ASP A 356 -27.88 -7.17 -1.27
C ASP A 356 -27.05 -7.04 0.01
N PRO A 357 -25.73 -6.74 -0.03
CA PRO A 357 -24.98 -6.40 1.18
C PRO A 357 -25.58 -5.20 1.94
N VAL A 358 -26.07 -4.17 1.24
CA VAL A 358 -26.71 -3.01 1.88
C VAL A 358 -27.97 -3.42 2.64
N ARG A 359 -28.82 -4.24 2.01
CA ARG A 359 -30.02 -4.78 2.67
C ARG A 359 -29.68 -5.64 3.89
N LYS A 360 -28.62 -6.44 3.82
CA LYS A 360 -28.15 -7.27 4.94
C LYS A 360 -27.62 -6.43 6.08
N ALA A 361 -26.80 -5.41 5.81
CA ALA A 361 -26.31 -4.49 6.84
C ALA A 361 -27.47 -3.77 7.55
N LEU A 362 -28.42 -3.20 6.81
CA LEU A 362 -29.61 -2.58 7.39
C LEU A 362 -30.41 -3.56 8.28
N LYS A 363 -30.60 -4.79 7.82
CA LYS A 363 -31.28 -5.83 8.60
C LYS A 363 -30.52 -6.19 9.87
N ASP A 364 -29.20 -6.35 9.79
CA ASP A 364 -28.35 -6.71 10.92
C ASP A 364 -28.28 -5.57 11.96
N ALA A 365 -28.31 -4.31 11.52
CA ALA A 365 -28.43 -3.14 12.39
C ALA A 365 -29.86 -2.95 12.95
N ASN A 366 -30.84 -3.75 12.50
CA ASN A 366 -32.25 -3.61 12.83
C ASN A 366 -32.82 -2.20 12.51
N LEU A 367 -32.45 -1.67 11.33
CA LEU A 367 -32.86 -0.35 10.86
C LEU A 367 -33.47 -0.43 9.47
N ALA A 368 -34.49 0.39 9.22
CA ALA A 368 -35.00 0.66 7.89
C ALA A 368 -34.13 1.71 7.17
N ALA A 369 -34.08 1.65 5.84
CA ALA A 369 -33.27 2.57 5.04
C ALA A 369 -33.61 4.06 5.29
N LYS A 370 -34.87 4.38 5.61
CA LYS A 370 -35.35 5.73 5.94
C LYS A 370 -34.81 6.27 7.27
N GLU A 371 -34.35 5.41 8.17
CA GLU A 371 -33.80 5.78 9.48
C GLU A 371 -32.34 6.22 9.37
N ILE A 372 -31.66 5.89 8.27
CA ILE A 372 -30.35 6.42 7.94
C ILE A 372 -30.48 7.91 7.65
N GLN A 373 -29.74 8.74 8.39
CA GLN A 373 -29.79 10.19 8.31
C GLN A 373 -28.73 10.75 7.38
N GLU A 374 -27.68 10.01 7.08
CA GLU A 374 -26.68 10.43 6.10
C GLU A 374 -26.05 9.23 5.40
N VAL A 375 -25.83 9.36 4.09
CA VAL A 375 -25.13 8.33 3.31
C VAL A 375 -23.85 8.93 2.78
N ILE A 376 -22.72 8.34 3.13
CA ILE A 376 -21.39 8.80 2.76
C ILE A 376 -20.88 7.88 1.64
N LEU A 377 -20.48 8.48 0.51
CA LEU A 377 -19.85 7.75 -0.58
C LEU A 377 -18.34 7.82 -0.45
N VAL A 378 -17.69 6.67 -0.49
CA VAL A 378 -16.24 6.51 -0.41
C VAL A 378 -15.77 5.64 -1.57
N GLY A 379 -14.54 5.85 -2.03
CA GLY A 379 -13.97 5.09 -3.14
C GLY A 379 -14.34 5.67 -4.51
N GLY A 380 -13.34 5.79 -5.39
CA GLY A 380 -13.47 6.48 -6.68
C GLY A 380 -14.55 5.91 -7.61
N MET A 381 -14.96 4.64 -7.46
CA MET A 381 -16.00 4.05 -8.31
C MET A 381 -17.40 4.58 -7.95
N THR A 382 -17.59 5.16 -6.77
CA THR A 382 -18.84 5.86 -6.39
C THR A 382 -19.07 7.16 -7.17
N ARG A 383 -18.05 7.66 -7.89
CA ARG A 383 -18.18 8.82 -8.79
C ARG A 383 -19.04 8.53 -10.02
N MET A 384 -19.31 7.26 -10.34
CA MET A 384 -20.22 6.89 -11.43
C MET A 384 -21.66 7.32 -11.09
N PRO A 385 -22.33 8.12 -11.95
CA PRO A 385 -23.69 8.61 -11.68
C PRO A 385 -24.69 7.52 -11.32
N LYS A 386 -24.65 6.40 -12.04
CA LYS A 386 -25.54 5.25 -11.81
C LYS A 386 -25.39 4.62 -10.42
N VAL A 387 -24.19 4.65 -9.84
CA VAL A 387 -23.94 4.17 -8.47
C VAL A 387 -24.63 5.11 -7.48
N SER A 388 -24.45 6.43 -7.63
CA SER A 388 -25.12 7.43 -6.80
C SER A 388 -26.65 7.35 -6.91
N GLU A 389 -27.20 7.14 -8.11
CA GLU A 389 -28.63 6.91 -8.34
C GLU A 389 -29.13 5.64 -7.64
N SER A 390 -28.37 4.55 -7.71
CA SER A 390 -28.70 3.29 -7.02
C SER A 390 -28.75 3.51 -5.50
N VAL A 391 -27.75 4.19 -4.95
CA VAL A 391 -27.72 4.55 -3.52
C VAL A 391 -28.92 5.43 -3.14
N LYS A 392 -29.22 6.46 -3.94
CA LYS A 392 -30.41 7.31 -3.71
C LYS A 392 -31.71 6.52 -3.75
N SER A 393 -31.83 5.55 -4.65
CA SER A 393 -32.99 4.66 -4.74
C SER A 393 -33.14 3.77 -3.50
N ILE A 394 -32.02 3.27 -2.94
CA ILE A 394 -32.03 2.41 -1.75
C ILE A 394 -32.41 3.20 -0.49
N PHE A 395 -31.78 4.34 -0.26
CA PHE A 395 -31.93 5.10 1.00
C PHE A 395 -33.00 6.20 0.93
N GLY A 396 -33.51 6.53 -0.25
CA GLY A 396 -34.50 7.59 -0.46
C GLY A 396 -33.97 9.00 -0.21
N ARG A 397 -32.64 9.19 -0.19
CA ARG A 397 -31.98 10.48 0.04
C ARG A 397 -30.73 10.65 -0.81
N ASP A 398 -30.37 11.90 -1.08
CA ASP A 398 -29.11 12.23 -1.74
C ASP A 398 -27.92 11.93 -0.80
N PRO A 399 -26.84 11.31 -1.30
CA PRO A 399 -25.62 11.12 -0.53
C PRO A 399 -24.93 12.44 -0.18
N ALA A 400 -24.19 12.45 0.94
CA ALA A 400 -23.42 13.58 1.39
C ALA A 400 -22.30 13.94 0.40
N LYS A 401 -22.08 15.24 0.21
CA LYS A 401 -21.02 15.79 -0.65
C LYS A 401 -19.84 16.38 0.12
N SER A 402 -19.90 16.36 1.46
CA SER A 402 -18.89 16.96 2.34
C SER A 402 -17.64 16.10 2.51
N VAL A 403 -17.62 14.88 1.96
CA VAL A 403 -16.53 13.93 2.12
C VAL A 403 -15.83 13.74 0.78
N ASN A 404 -14.50 13.86 0.77
CA ASN A 404 -13.71 13.52 -0.41
C ASN A 404 -13.57 11.99 -0.48
N PRO A 405 -14.14 11.31 -1.49
CA PRO A 405 -14.18 9.85 -1.56
C PRO A 405 -12.79 9.22 -1.74
N ASP A 406 -11.77 9.98 -2.15
CA ASP A 406 -10.42 9.48 -2.40
C ASP A 406 -9.45 9.73 -1.23
N GLU A 407 -9.85 10.54 -0.23
CA GLU A 407 -8.96 11.00 0.85
C GLU A 407 -9.48 10.67 2.26
N ALA A 408 -10.80 10.52 2.42
CA ALA A 408 -11.44 10.36 3.72
C ALA A 408 -10.90 9.18 4.53
N VAL A 409 -10.59 8.07 3.85
CA VAL A 409 -10.06 6.86 4.48
C VAL A 409 -8.67 7.11 5.09
N ALA A 410 -7.74 7.72 4.34
CA ALA A 410 -6.41 8.03 4.86
C ALA A 410 -6.47 9.07 5.99
N MET A 411 -7.32 10.09 5.86
CA MET A 411 -7.55 11.08 6.92
C MET A 411 -8.07 10.41 8.21
N GLY A 412 -9.05 9.50 8.08
CA GLY A 412 -9.56 8.71 9.19
C GLY A 412 -8.51 7.85 9.88
N ALA A 413 -7.63 7.23 9.09
CA ALA A 413 -6.51 6.47 9.62
C ALA A 413 -5.54 7.36 10.41
N ALA A 414 -5.29 8.59 9.95
CA ALA A 414 -4.47 9.56 10.69
C ALA A 414 -5.13 10.00 12.00
N ILE A 415 -6.45 10.23 11.99
CA ILE A 415 -7.23 10.53 13.22
C ILE A 415 -7.10 9.37 14.21
N GLN A 416 -7.26 8.13 13.76
CA GLN A 416 -7.06 6.95 14.59
C GLN A 416 -5.64 6.87 15.16
N GLY A 417 -4.62 7.23 14.36
CA GLY A 417 -3.25 7.35 14.84
C GLY A 417 -3.08 8.42 15.91
N GLY A 418 -3.76 9.55 15.75
CA GLY A 418 -3.85 10.62 16.75
C GLY A 418 -4.48 10.17 18.07
N VAL A 419 -5.54 9.35 18.02
CA VAL A 419 -6.15 8.73 19.21
C VAL A 419 -5.17 7.82 19.92
N LEU A 420 -4.47 6.94 19.19
CA LEU A 420 -3.49 6.02 19.76
C LEU A 420 -2.26 6.73 20.35
N ALA A 421 -1.88 7.87 19.77
CA ALA A 421 -0.80 8.72 20.29
C ALA A 421 -1.24 9.58 21.50
N GLY A 422 -2.54 9.64 21.80
CA GLY A 422 -3.11 10.50 22.85
C GLY A 422 -3.21 11.98 22.48
N ASN A 423 -3.08 12.32 21.19
CA ASN A 423 -3.24 13.68 20.69
C ASN A 423 -4.72 14.04 20.46
N VAL A 424 -5.56 13.03 20.21
CA VAL A 424 -7.02 13.17 20.06
C VAL A 424 -7.69 12.45 21.22
N THR A 425 -8.38 13.18 22.10
CA THR A 425 -8.87 12.66 23.39
C THR A 425 -10.37 12.38 23.43
N ASP A 426 -11.17 13.06 22.61
CA ASP A 426 -12.64 13.02 22.69
C ASP A 426 -13.27 12.12 21.62
N VAL A 427 -12.55 11.08 21.21
CA VAL A 427 -13.00 10.10 20.20
C VAL A 427 -12.92 8.70 20.79
N LEU A 428 -14.05 7.99 20.79
CA LEU A 428 -14.14 6.58 21.14
C LEU A 428 -14.65 5.79 19.94
N LEU A 429 -13.90 4.78 19.51
CA LEU A 429 -14.28 3.91 18.41
C LEU A 429 -14.66 2.51 18.91
N LEU A 430 -15.86 2.06 18.55
CA LEU A 430 -16.41 0.74 18.81
C LEU A 430 -16.69 0.07 17.46
N ASP A 431 -15.75 -0.76 17.00
CA ASP A 431 -15.89 -1.51 15.74
C ASP A 431 -16.44 -2.92 15.99
N VAL A 432 -16.69 -3.70 14.94
CA VAL A 432 -17.26 -5.05 15.01
C VAL A 432 -16.49 -6.06 14.14
N THR A 433 -16.63 -7.36 14.45
CA THR A 433 -16.16 -8.42 13.55
C THR A 433 -17.17 -8.65 12.39
N PRO A 434 -16.74 -8.69 11.12
CA PRO A 434 -17.66 -8.77 9.97
C PRO A 434 -18.28 -10.15 9.75
N LEU A 435 -17.70 -11.20 10.33
CA LEU A 435 -18.05 -12.59 10.04
C LEU A 435 -18.11 -13.40 11.33
N SER A 436 -19.07 -14.33 11.41
CA SER A 436 -19.20 -15.21 12.56
C SER A 436 -18.01 -16.16 12.65
N LEU A 437 -17.55 -16.40 13.87
CA LEU A 437 -16.49 -17.35 14.20
C LEU A 437 -17.07 -18.55 14.94
N GLY A 438 -16.55 -19.72 14.61
CA GLY A 438 -17.02 -20.95 15.20
C GLY A 438 -16.09 -22.12 14.94
N ILE A 439 -16.52 -23.29 15.37
CA ILE A 439 -15.78 -24.54 15.20
C ILE A 439 -16.59 -25.60 14.46
N GLU A 440 -15.88 -26.58 13.90
CA GLU A 440 -16.48 -27.82 13.45
C GLU A 440 -16.92 -28.68 14.64
N THR A 441 -18.16 -29.14 14.57
CA THR A 441 -18.74 -30.11 15.49
C THR A 441 -19.14 -31.38 14.73
N LEU A 442 -19.52 -32.43 15.47
CA LEU A 442 -19.85 -33.73 14.90
C LEU A 442 -20.83 -33.60 13.72
N GLY A 443 -20.50 -34.25 12.59
CA GLY A 443 -21.31 -34.19 11.37
C GLY A 443 -20.95 -33.05 10.41
N GLY A 444 -19.85 -32.31 10.65
CA GLY A 444 -19.41 -31.22 9.77
C GLY A 444 -20.26 -29.94 9.93
N VAL A 445 -20.93 -29.80 11.08
CA VAL A 445 -21.78 -28.65 11.40
C VAL A 445 -20.95 -27.51 11.96
N PHE A 446 -21.20 -26.30 11.48
CA PHE A 446 -20.57 -25.08 11.96
C PHE A 446 -21.31 -24.57 13.21
N THR A 447 -20.69 -24.73 14.38
CA THR A 447 -21.22 -24.17 15.63
C THR A 447 -20.60 -22.80 15.87
N ARG A 448 -21.43 -21.75 15.79
CA ARG A 448 -21.03 -20.35 16.00
C ARG A 448 -20.78 -20.08 17.48
N LEU A 449 -19.68 -19.41 17.81
CA LEU A 449 -19.35 -18.94 19.16
C LEU A 449 -19.45 -17.41 19.27
N ILE A 450 -18.96 -16.70 18.25
CA ILE A 450 -19.08 -15.26 18.12
C ILE A 450 -19.82 -14.98 16.83
N ASN A 451 -20.94 -14.25 16.91
CA ASN A 451 -21.72 -13.88 15.73
C ASN A 451 -21.07 -12.69 15.02
N ARG A 452 -21.29 -12.57 13.70
CA ARG A 452 -20.94 -11.34 12.99
C ARG A 452 -21.60 -10.11 13.64
N ASN A 453 -20.98 -8.94 13.42
CA ASN A 453 -21.35 -7.67 14.00
C ASN A 453 -21.26 -7.62 15.54
N THR A 454 -20.56 -8.56 16.18
CA THR A 454 -20.21 -8.44 17.60
C THR A 454 -19.12 -7.38 17.76
N THR A 455 -19.31 -6.43 18.67
CA THR A 455 -18.33 -5.39 19.01
C THR A 455 -16.99 -5.98 19.42
N ILE A 456 -15.89 -5.40 18.96
CA ILE A 456 -14.51 -5.82 19.27
C ILE A 456 -13.75 -4.72 20.03
N PRO A 457 -12.80 -5.08 20.91
CA PRO A 457 -12.36 -6.43 21.26
C PRO A 457 -13.41 -7.25 22.00
N THR A 458 -13.40 -8.58 21.85
CA THR A 458 -14.37 -9.45 22.53
C THR A 458 -13.80 -10.84 22.79
N LYS A 459 -14.29 -11.48 23.86
CA LYS A 459 -13.85 -12.79 24.29
C LYS A 459 -15.04 -13.69 24.60
N LYS A 460 -15.02 -14.91 24.06
CA LYS A 460 -16.05 -15.93 24.31
C LYS A 460 -15.40 -17.29 24.59
N SER A 461 -15.83 -17.92 25.67
CA SER A 461 -15.41 -19.28 26.03
C SER A 461 -16.59 -20.23 25.98
N GLN A 462 -16.35 -21.45 25.49
CA GLN A 462 -17.33 -22.53 25.50
C GLN A 462 -16.64 -23.85 25.82
N ILE A 463 -17.31 -24.68 26.63
CA ILE A 463 -16.82 -26.00 27.02
C ILE A 463 -17.31 -27.04 26.00
N PHE A 464 -16.36 -27.79 25.45
CA PHE A 464 -16.56 -28.96 24.63
C PHE A 464 -16.06 -30.21 25.36
N SER A 465 -16.36 -31.38 24.81
CA SER A 465 -15.90 -32.66 25.34
C SER A 465 -15.48 -33.61 24.21
N THR A 466 -14.91 -34.74 24.57
CA THR A 466 -14.49 -35.78 23.62
C THR A 466 -15.69 -36.42 22.92
N ALA A 467 -15.52 -36.74 21.64
CA ALA A 467 -16.54 -37.37 20.81
C ALA A 467 -16.52 -38.91 20.93
N ALA A 468 -15.43 -39.48 21.44
CA ALA A 468 -15.24 -40.92 21.62
C ALA A 468 -14.67 -41.26 23.01
N ASP A 469 -14.94 -42.49 23.47
CA ASP A 469 -14.39 -43.02 24.72
C ASP A 469 -12.87 -43.15 24.62
N PHE A 470 -12.18 -42.81 25.72
CA PHE A 470 -10.73 -42.90 25.88
C PHE A 470 -9.92 -42.06 24.88
N GLN A 471 -10.56 -41.06 24.26
CA GLN A 471 -9.91 -40.11 23.36
C GLN A 471 -8.88 -39.26 24.14
N THR A 472 -7.61 -39.38 23.78
CA THR A 472 -6.49 -38.68 24.43
C THR A 472 -6.07 -37.39 23.73
N ALA A 473 -6.70 -37.07 22.60
CA ALA A 473 -6.49 -35.82 21.87
C ALA A 473 -7.77 -35.34 21.18
N VAL A 474 -8.02 -34.04 21.15
CA VAL A 474 -9.15 -33.42 20.44
C VAL A 474 -8.64 -32.46 19.38
N GLU A 475 -9.12 -32.64 18.15
CA GLU A 475 -8.88 -31.72 17.04
C GLU A 475 -9.94 -30.62 17.05
N ILE A 476 -9.50 -29.37 17.05
CA ILE A 476 -10.35 -28.19 16.99
C ILE A 476 -10.07 -27.51 15.65
N LYS A 477 -11.07 -27.45 14.79
CA LYS A 477 -11.00 -26.79 13.49
C LYS A 477 -11.86 -25.53 13.55
N VAL A 478 -11.24 -24.39 13.25
CA VAL A 478 -11.82 -23.06 13.37
C VAL A 478 -12.22 -22.54 12.00
N TYR A 479 -13.44 -22.00 11.91
CA TYR A 479 -14.01 -21.49 10.67
C TYR A 479 -14.60 -20.10 10.87
N GLN A 480 -14.64 -19.36 9.77
CA GLN A 480 -15.25 -18.05 9.64
C GLN A 480 -16.28 -18.07 8.50
N GLY A 481 -17.51 -17.61 8.77
CA GLY A 481 -18.57 -17.55 7.77
C GLY A 481 -19.97 -17.70 8.35
N GLU A 482 -20.96 -17.73 7.46
CA GLU A 482 -22.38 -17.64 7.81
C GLU A 482 -23.18 -18.89 7.44
N ARG A 483 -22.55 -19.88 6.82
CA ARG A 483 -23.20 -21.12 6.34
C ARG A 483 -23.26 -22.15 7.48
N GLU A 484 -24.27 -23.01 7.47
CA GLU A 484 -24.48 -24.02 8.53
C GLU A 484 -23.47 -25.18 8.49
N LEU A 485 -22.88 -25.46 7.32
CA LEU A 485 -21.92 -26.54 7.14
C LEU A 485 -20.51 -25.98 6.95
N VAL A 486 -19.52 -26.59 7.61
CA VAL A 486 -18.15 -26.08 7.62
C VAL A 486 -17.47 -26.08 6.24
N ARG A 487 -17.87 -27.00 5.35
CA ARG A 487 -17.37 -27.08 3.96
C ARG A 487 -17.67 -25.83 3.13
N ASP A 488 -18.66 -25.05 3.55
CA ASP A 488 -19.13 -23.85 2.87
C ASP A 488 -18.62 -22.56 3.54
N ASN A 489 -17.81 -22.68 4.60
CA ASN A 489 -17.19 -21.57 5.32
C ASN A 489 -15.67 -21.59 5.12
N LYS A 490 -15.00 -20.48 5.43
CA LYS A 490 -13.54 -20.41 5.35
C LYS A 490 -12.93 -21.05 6.59
N MET A 491 -12.16 -22.11 6.42
CA MET A 491 -11.31 -22.63 7.49
C MET A 491 -10.18 -21.62 7.76
N LEU A 492 -10.04 -21.21 9.02
CA LEU A 492 -8.94 -20.35 9.45
C LEU A 492 -7.73 -21.21 9.85
N GLY A 493 -7.96 -22.25 10.65
CA GLY A 493 -6.90 -23.16 11.07
C GLY A 493 -7.42 -24.35 11.85
N ASN A 494 -6.53 -25.28 12.16
CA ASN A 494 -6.80 -26.43 13.02
C ASN A 494 -5.67 -26.64 14.02
N PHE A 495 -6.00 -27.14 15.20
CA PHE A 495 -5.02 -27.51 16.20
C PHE A 495 -5.50 -28.69 17.03
N GLN A 496 -4.56 -29.40 17.63
CA GLN A 496 -4.83 -30.57 18.45
C GLN A 496 -4.47 -30.30 19.91
N LEU A 497 -5.44 -30.48 20.80
CA LEU A 497 -5.18 -30.56 22.23
C LEU A 497 -4.83 -32.01 22.57
N VAL A 498 -3.56 -32.29 22.86
CA VAL A 498 -3.05 -33.64 23.16
C VAL A 498 -2.84 -33.86 24.66
N GLY A 499 -2.81 -35.12 25.09
CA GLY A 499 -2.50 -35.48 26.47
C GLY A 499 -3.69 -35.37 27.43
N ILE A 500 -4.90 -35.50 26.88
CA ILE A 500 -6.15 -35.63 27.65
C ILE A 500 -6.15 -37.01 28.32
N PRO A 501 -6.39 -37.11 29.64
CA PRO A 501 -6.48 -38.40 30.32
C PRO A 501 -7.60 -39.28 29.74
N PRO A 502 -7.38 -40.61 29.58
CA PRO A 502 -8.43 -41.51 29.11
C PRO A 502 -9.65 -41.47 30.03
N ALA A 503 -10.80 -41.08 29.47
CA ALA A 503 -12.09 -41.05 30.16
C ALA A 503 -13.22 -41.39 29.18
N HIS A 504 -14.41 -41.72 29.69
CA HIS A 504 -15.61 -41.88 28.85
C HIS A 504 -15.94 -40.58 28.11
N ARG A 505 -16.55 -40.68 26.92
CA ARG A 505 -17.02 -39.54 26.14
C ARG A 505 -17.89 -38.62 27.00
N GLY A 506 -17.76 -37.31 26.80
CA GLY A 506 -18.52 -36.33 27.58
C GLY A 506 -17.92 -35.98 28.95
N VAL A 507 -16.91 -36.71 29.43
CA VAL A 507 -16.27 -36.45 30.73
C VAL A 507 -15.19 -35.36 30.66
N PRO A 508 -14.24 -35.38 29.69
CA PRO A 508 -13.24 -34.32 29.57
C PRO A 508 -13.88 -32.96 29.35
N GLN A 509 -13.40 -31.93 30.05
CA GLN A 509 -13.92 -30.57 29.93
C GLN A 509 -12.90 -29.70 29.23
N ILE A 510 -13.09 -29.50 27.93
CA ILE A 510 -12.19 -28.75 27.06
C ILE A 510 -12.78 -27.37 26.84
N GLU A 511 -12.24 -26.37 27.53
CA GLU A 511 -12.66 -24.99 27.37
C GLU A 511 -11.92 -24.38 26.17
N VAL A 512 -12.67 -24.04 25.13
CA VAL A 512 -12.16 -23.32 23.96
C VAL A 512 -12.58 -21.87 24.08
N THR A 513 -11.61 -20.97 23.99
CA THR A 513 -11.77 -19.53 24.14
C THR A 513 -11.32 -18.84 22.87
N PHE A 514 -12.25 -18.07 22.29
CA PHE A 514 -12.01 -17.16 21.19
C PHE A 514 -11.81 -15.77 21.75
N ASP A 515 -10.74 -15.12 21.35
CA ASP A 515 -10.42 -13.73 21.68
C ASP A 515 -10.19 -12.99 20.36
N ILE A 516 -10.97 -11.95 20.11
CA ILE A 516 -10.82 -11.07 18.94
C ILE A 516 -10.28 -9.75 19.46
N ASP A 517 -9.11 -9.37 18.97
CA ASP A 517 -8.46 -8.12 19.38
C ASP A 517 -9.01 -6.90 18.62
N ALA A 518 -8.39 -5.74 18.84
CA ALA A 518 -8.81 -4.48 18.26
C ALA A 518 -8.45 -4.33 16.76
N ASP A 519 -7.62 -5.23 16.21
CA ASP A 519 -7.32 -5.34 14.77
C ASP A 519 -8.30 -6.31 14.07
N ALA A 520 -9.24 -6.90 14.83
CA ALA A 520 -10.11 -7.99 14.44
C ALA A 520 -9.37 -9.32 14.13
N ILE A 521 -8.18 -9.51 14.72
CA ILE A 521 -7.39 -10.74 14.58
C ILE A 521 -7.82 -11.75 15.66
N VAL A 522 -7.91 -13.02 15.26
CA VAL A 522 -8.48 -14.09 16.09
C VAL A 522 -7.39 -14.89 16.82
N HIS A 523 -7.46 -14.90 18.15
CA HIS A 523 -6.65 -15.75 19.03
C HIS A 523 -7.52 -16.87 19.61
N VAL A 524 -7.07 -18.12 19.51
CA VAL A 524 -7.81 -19.27 20.04
C VAL A 524 -7.00 -20.03 21.07
N HIS A 525 -7.57 -20.14 22.26
CA HIS A 525 -6.98 -20.83 23.39
C HIS A 525 -7.82 -22.05 23.74
N ALA A 526 -7.20 -23.20 23.94
CA ALA A 526 -7.88 -24.37 24.47
C ALA A 526 -7.22 -24.82 25.77
N LYS A 527 -8.05 -25.15 26.76
CA LYS A 527 -7.60 -25.63 28.07
C LYS A 527 -8.42 -26.82 28.50
N ASP A 528 -7.74 -27.88 28.93
CA ASP A 528 -8.41 -28.96 29.68
C ASP A 528 -8.56 -28.53 31.15
N LYS A 529 -9.81 -28.35 31.58
CA LYS A 529 -10.13 -27.89 32.94
C LYS A 529 -9.77 -28.93 34.01
N SER A 530 -9.68 -30.20 33.65
CA SER A 530 -9.39 -31.28 34.60
C SER A 530 -7.91 -31.37 34.95
N THR A 531 -7.03 -31.18 33.95
CA THR A 531 -5.58 -31.25 34.12
C THR A 531 -4.92 -29.87 34.28
N ASN A 532 -5.66 -28.80 34.05
CA ASN A 532 -5.16 -27.43 33.90
C ASN A 532 -4.11 -27.27 32.78
N LYS A 533 -3.89 -28.27 31.94
CA LYS A 533 -3.01 -28.14 30.78
C LYS A 533 -3.67 -27.23 29.75
N ASP A 534 -2.93 -26.22 29.35
CA ASP A 534 -3.30 -25.26 28.33
C ASP A 534 -2.50 -25.49 27.05
N HIS A 535 -3.17 -25.26 25.92
CA HIS A 535 -2.56 -25.06 24.63
C HIS A 535 -3.18 -23.81 24.03
N SER A 536 -2.38 -22.77 23.86
CA SER A 536 -2.76 -21.58 23.12
C SER A 536 -2.18 -21.64 21.72
N ILE A 537 -2.96 -21.22 20.73
CA ILE A 537 -2.47 -20.94 19.39
C ILE A 537 -3.01 -19.57 18.97
N THR A 538 -2.11 -18.66 18.61
CA THR A 538 -2.51 -17.58 17.71
C THR A 538 -2.77 -18.26 16.38
N ILE A 539 -3.97 -18.14 15.83
CA ILE A 539 -4.27 -18.77 14.54
C ILE A 539 -3.45 -18.02 13.48
N ALA A 540 -2.20 -18.46 13.31
CA ALA A 540 -1.54 -18.31 12.03
C ALA A 540 -2.36 -19.20 11.12
N SER A 541 -3.25 -18.59 10.33
CA SER A 541 -3.94 -19.33 9.30
C SER A 541 -2.92 -20.14 8.52
N GLY A 542 -3.26 -21.32 7.99
CA GLY A 542 -2.34 -22.07 7.10
C GLY A 542 -1.95 -21.29 5.82
N SER A 543 -2.27 -20.00 5.75
CA SER A 543 -2.04 -18.95 4.76
C SER A 543 -1.34 -17.79 5.47
N GLY A 544 -0.40 -17.13 4.80
CA GLY A 544 0.42 -16.08 5.38
C GLY A 544 1.91 -16.44 5.37
N LEU A 545 2.73 -15.44 5.70
CA LEU A 545 4.18 -15.56 5.71
C LEU A 545 4.64 -16.14 7.05
N SER A 546 5.66 -16.99 7.02
CA SER A 546 6.36 -17.40 8.24
C SER A 546 7.23 -16.27 8.78
N ASP A 547 7.52 -16.26 10.08
CA ASP A 547 8.44 -15.29 10.70
C ASP A 547 9.80 -15.21 9.97
N GLN A 548 10.29 -16.35 9.46
CA GLN A 548 11.53 -16.42 8.68
C GLN A 548 11.39 -15.75 7.30
N GLU A 549 10.27 -15.95 6.62
CA GLU A 549 9.99 -15.28 5.35
C GLU A 549 9.80 -13.78 5.55
N ILE A 550 9.10 -13.36 6.61
CA ILE A 550 8.93 -11.94 6.97
C ILE A 550 10.30 -11.32 7.22
N GLN A 551 11.14 -11.94 8.06
CA GLN A 551 12.47 -11.39 8.34
C GLN A 551 13.32 -11.30 7.08
N LYS A 552 13.32 -12.35 6.24
CA LYS A 552 14.02 -12.31 4.95
C LYS A 552 13.49 -11.17 4.06
N MET A 553 12.17 -10.97 3.99
CA MET A 553 11.57 -9.89 3.21
C MET A 553 11.89 -8.50 3.77
N VAL A 554 11.98 -8.35 5.08
CA VAL A 554 12.46 -7.12 5.74
C VAL A 554 13.92 -6.85 5.35
N ASP A 555 14.80 -7.84 5.48
CA ASP A 555 16.22 -7.72 5.12
C ASP A 555 16.41 -7.39 3.63
N ASP A 556 15.63 -8.05 2.76
CA ASP A 556 15.61 -7.78 1.32
C ASP A 556 15.10 -6.35 1.05
N SER A 557 14.05 -5.90 1.75
CA SER A 557 13.49 -4.55 1.64
C SER A 557 14.51 -3.47 2.03
N GLU A 558 15.25 -3.67 3.13
CA GLU A 558 16.33 -2.77 3.56
C GLU A 558 17.47 -2.72 2.53
N LYS A 559 17.86 -3.87 1.98
CA LYS A 559 18.86 -3.95 0.92
C LYS A 559 18.42 -3.18 -0.33
N TYR A 560 17.17 -3.34 -0.75
CA TYR A 560 16.63 -2.61 -1.91
C TYR A 560 16.54 -1.11 -1.63
N ALA A 561 16.16 -0.70 -0.40
CA ALA A 561 16.14 0.71 -0.04
C ALA A 561 17.53 1.38 -0.14
N GLU A 562 18.60 0.68 0.26
CA GLU A 562 19.96 1.20 0.08
C GLU A 562 20.37 1.25 -1.40
N GLN A 563 20.02 0.24 -2.20
CA GLN A 563 20.25 0.25 -3.66
C GLN A 563 19.51 1.40 -4.35
N ASP A 564 18.25 1.64 -3.99
CA ASP A 564 17.44 2.74 -4.51
C ASP A 564 18.08 4.10 -4.17
N LYS A 565 18.63 4.23 -2.96
CA LYS A 565 19.34 5.44 -2.48
C LYS A 565 20.68 5.66 -3.18
N GLU A 566 21.47 4.61 -3.38
CA GLU A 566 22.71 4.66 -4.17
C GLU A 566 22.42 5.10 -5.61
N ARG A 567 21.39 4.50 -6.22
CA ARG A 567 20.97 4.83 -7.58
C ARG A 567 20.44 6.26 -7.70
N LYS A 568 19.62 6.72 -6.74
CA LYS A 568 19.20 8.12 -6.64
C LYS A 568 20.40 9.06 -6.57
N SER A 569 21.39 8.73 -5.74
CA SER A 569 22.62 9.53 -5.61
C SER A 569 23.42 9.58 -6.91
N ALA A 570 23.45 8.49 -7.69
CA ALA A 570 24.09 8.46 -9.00
C ALA A 570 23.35 9.34 -10.02
N ILE A 571 22.01 9.29 -10.05
CA ILE A 571 21.20 10.15 -10.93
C ILE A 571 21.37 11.64 -10.59
N GLU A 572 21.35 11.99 -9.30
CA GLU A 572 21.59 13.38 -8.86
C GLU A 572 23.00 13.86 -9.22
N ALA A 573 24.00 13.00 -9.09
CA ALA A 573 25.37 13.29 -9.51
C ALA A 573 25.46 13.46 -11.03
N ALA A 574 24.78 12.62 -11.82
CA ALA A 574 24.74 12.72 -13.28
C ALA A 574 24.09 14.03 -13.75
N ASN A 575 22.96 14.41 -13.14
CA ASN A 575 22.29 15.68 -13.45
C ASN A 575 23.19 16.88 -13.10
N SER A 576 23.83 16.84 -11.93
CA SER A 576 24.77 17.89 -11.50
C SER A 576 25.99 18.00 -12.42
N ALA A 577 26.48 16.85 -12.89
CA ALA A 577 27.59 16.76 -13.85
C ALA A 577 27.18 17.30 -15.23
N GLU A 578 25.97 17.00 -15.72
CA GLU A 578 25.46 17.52 -16.99
C GLU A 578 25.27 19.05 -16.94
N SER A 579 24.77 19.58 -15.82
CA SER A 579 24.71 21.03 -15.62
C SER A 579 26.11 21.65 -15.65
N ALA A 580 27.08 21.07 -14.94
CA ALA A 580 28.46 21.55 -14.96
C ALA A 580 29.08 21.50 -16.37
N ALA A 581 28.84 20.42 -17.12
CA ALA A 581 29.30 20.28 -18.51
C ALA A 581 28.71 21.37 -19.40
N THR A 582 27.40 21.61 -19.29
CA THR A 582 26.66 22.61 -20.09
C THR A 582 27.10 24.04 -19.77
N ASP A 583 27.21 24.39 -18.48
CA ASP A 583 27.67 25.72 -18.06
C ASP A 583 29.09 26.00 -18.54
N THR A 584 29.97 25.00 -18.43
CA THR A 584 31.34 25.10 -18.90
C THR A 584 31.42 25.22 -20.41
N GLU A 585 30.63 24.44 -21.15
CA GLU A 585 30.57 24.53 -22.62
C GLU A 585 30.10 25.90 -23.10
N ASN A 586 29.09 26.47 -22.44
CA ASN A 586 28.59 27.80 -22.76
C ASN A 586 29.65 28.88 -22.48
N ALA A 587 30.31 28.80 -21.32
CA ALA A 587 31.43 29.69 -21.01
C ALA A 587 32.57 29.55 -22.05
N LEU A 588 32.87 28.34 -22.48
CA LEU A 588 33.92 28.08 -23.46
C LEU A 588 33.56 28.66 -24.84
N LYS A 589 32.29 28.56 -25.27
CA LYS A 589 31.81 29.18 -26.53
C LYS A 589 31.91 30.70 -26.54
N GLU A 590 31.70 31.35 -25.39
CA GLU A 590 31.64 32.81 -25.29
C GLU A 590 33.02 33.44 -24.96
N TYR A 591 33.89 32.72 -24.26
CA TYR A 591 35.15 33.24 -23.73
C TYR A 591 36.39 32.46 -24.18
N SER A 592 36.29 31.57 -25.17
CA SER A 592 37.44 30.80 -25.71
C SER A 592 38.62 31.68 -26.10
N ASP A 593 38.34 32.87 -26.63
CA ASP A 593 39.35 33.79 -27.16
C ASP A 593 40.13 34.51 -26.03
N ARG A 594 39.69 34.34 -24.77
CA ARG A 594 40.31 34.94 -23.59
C ARG A 594 41.20 33.98 -22.79
N ILE A 595 41.29 32.72 -23.21
CA ILE A 595 42.16 31.69 -22.64
C ILE A 595 43.09 31.13 -23.73
N ASP A 596 44.12 30.38 -23.34
CA ASP A 596 45.01 29.76 -24.33
C ASP A 596 44.36 28.56 -25.01
N LYS A 597 44.76 28.29 -26.26
CA LYS A 597 44.15 27.24 -27.07
C LYS A 597 44.35 25.85 -26.48
N THR A 598 45.49 25.60 -25.84
CA THR A 598 45.80 24.33 -25.17
C THR A 598 44.89 24.08 -23.96
N GLU A 599 44.58 25.13 -23.20
CA GLU A 599 43.63 25.10 -22.09
C GLU A 599 42.20 24.91 -22.59
N ALA A 600 41.79 25.62 -23.65
CA ALA A 600 40.49 25.46 -24.28
C ALA A 600 40.26 24.02 -24.80
N ASP A 601 41.25 23.44 -25.49
CA ASP A 601 41.19 22.06 -26.00
C ASP A 601 41.10 21.04 -24.85
N SER A 602 41.82 21.26 -23.75
CA SER A 602 41.77 20.43 -22.53
C SER A 602 40.38 20.43 -21.88
N ILE A 603 39.77 21.61 -21.73
CA ILE A 603 38.40 21.74 -21.19
C ILE A 603 37.40 21.03 -22.11
N HIS A 604 37.52 21.20 -23.44
CA HIS A 604 36.65 20.53 -24.42
C HIS A 604 36.72 18.99 -24.32
N GLN A 605 37.93 18.44 -24.13
CA GLN A 605 38.12 17.00 -23.92
C GLN A 605 37.44 16.53 -22.62
N LYS A 606 37.57 17.29 -21.53
CA LYS A 606 36.94 16.95 -20.24
C LYS A 606 35.42 17.03 -20.29
N ILE A 607 34.84 18.00 -21.01
CA ILE A 607 33.39 18.06 -21.27
C ILE A 607 32.92 16.80 -22.00
N THR A 608 33.64 16.40 -23.06
CA THR A 608 33.30 15.23 -23.87
C THR A 608 33.37 13.95 -23.04
N ALA A 609 34.45 13.76 -22.27
CA ALA A 609 34.62 12.62 -21.39
C ALA A 609 33.56 12.56 -20.28
N LEU A 610 33.17 13.70 -19.72
CA LEU A 610 32.11 13.78 -18.72
C LEU A 610 30.75 13.36 -19.32
N ARG A 611 30.41 13.85 -20.51
CA ARG A 611 29.17 13.46 -21.22
C ARG A 611 29.14 11.99 -21.62
N GLU A 612 30.27 11.41 -22.02
CA GLU A 612 30.35 9.96 -22.27
C GLU A 612 30.06 9.14 -21.01
N ILE A 613 30.58 9.56 -19.85
CA ILE A 613 30.32 8.90 -18.57
C ILE A 613 28.85 9.07 -18.15
N ILE A 614 28.28 10.26 -18.33
CA ILE A 614 26.85 10.53 -18.07
C ILE A 614 25.98 9.61 -18.95
N SER A 615 26.29 9.52 -20.25
CA SER A 615 25.57 8.65 -21.18
C SER A 615 25.66 7.18 -20.78
N LYS A 616 26.83 6.71 -20.32
CA LYS A 616 27.02 5.33 -19.82
C LYS A 616 26.24 5.07 -18.53
N SER A 617 26.15 6.06 -17.65
CA SER A 617 25.35 5.99 -16.43
C SER A 617 23.85 5.90 -16.74
N GLN A 618 23.38 6.62 -17.76
CA GLN A 618 21.97 6.65 -18.17
C GLN A 618 21.55 5.45 -19.02
N SER A 619 22.47 4.82 -19.76
CA SER A 619 22.17 3.65 -20.60
C SER A 619 22.09 2.33 -19.83
N GLY A 620 22.55 2.30 -18.56
CA GLY A 620 22.60 1.08 -17.75
C GLY A 620 23.68 0.09 -18.19
N GLU A 621 24.56 0.46 -19.13
CA GLU A 621 25.60 -0.41 -19.71
C GLU A 621 26.78 -0.68 -18.76
N SER A 622 26.95 0.12 -17.70
CA SER A 622 27.93 -0.11 -16.63
C SER A 622 27.55 0.63 -15.35
N PRO A 623 27.86 0.07 -14.16
CA PRO A 623 27.62 0.73 -12.87
C PRO A 623 28.60 1.89 -12.69
N VAL A 624 28.19 3.08 -13.12
CA VAL A 624 28.90 4.34 -12.83
C VAL A 624 28.45 4.82 -11.45
N THR A 625 29.40 5.03 -10.55
CA THR A 625 29.07 5.45 -9.18
C THR A 625 28.88 6.97 -9.09
N ALA A 626 28.11 7.41 -8.09
CA ALA A 626 27.97 8.84 -7.78
C ALA A 626 29.33 9.51 -7.48
N ALA A 627 30.29 8.76 -6.93
CA ALA A 627 31.63 9.25 -6.65
C ALA A 627 32.44 9.54 -7.93
N GLU A 628 32.41 8.64 -8.90
CA GLU A 628 33.09 8.81 -10.20
C GLU A 628 32.53 10.01 -10.98
N LEU A 629 31.21 10.18 -10.99
CA LEU A 629 30.55 11.34 -11.62
C LEU A 629 30.95 12.65 -10.94
N LYS A 630 30.98 12.68 -9.60
CA LYS A 630 31.41 13.84 -8.83
C LYS A 630 32.88 14.18 -9.08
N GLU A 631 33.76 13.17 -9.05
CA GLU A 631 35.20 13.35 -9.30
C GLU A 631 35.45 13.97 -10.68
N LYS A 632 34.79 13.46 -11.73
CA LYS A 632 34.94 13.99 -13.09
C LYS A 632 34.31 15.39 -13.25
N ALA A 633 33.18 15.64 -12.58
CA ALA A 633 32.59 16.98 -12.55
C ALA A 633 33.50 17.99 -11.83
N ASP A 634 34.14 17.59 -10.73
CA ASP A 634 35.05 18.43 -9.96
C ASP A 634 36.39 18.65 -10.71
N ASP A 635 36.88 17.65 -11.43
CA ASP A 635 38.03 17.80 -12.34
C ASP A 635 37.73 18.80 -13.47
N LEU A 636 36.54 18.73 -14.06
CA LEU A 636 36.08 19.72 -15.04
C LEU A 636 36.00 21.13 -14.42
N ARG A 637 35.38 21.28 -13.25
CA ARG A 637 35.27 22.57 -12.54
C ARG A 637 36.64 23.17 -12.26
N THR A 638 37.55 22.35 -11.73
CA THR A 638 38.92 22.77 -11.40
C THR A 638 39.66 23.25 -12.65
N SER A 639 39.52 22.52 -13.75
CA SER A 639 40.16 22.87 -15.04
C SER A 639 39.54 24.09 -15.70
N SER A 640 38.33 24.48 -15.29
CA SER A 640 37.58 25.60 -15.86
C SER A 640 37.68 26.88 -15.00
N LEU A 641 38.41 26.86 -13.89
CA LEU A 641 38.52 28.00 -12.97
C LEU A 641 39.04 29.27 -13.68
N SER A 642 40.10 29.13 -14.50
CA SER A 642 40.66 30.22 -15.30
C SER A 642 39.64 30.80 -16.30
N LEU A 643 38.89 29.93 -16.98
CA LEU A 643 37.82 30.30 -17.90
C LEU A 643 36.72 31.10 -17.18
N PHE A 644 36.28 30.64 -16.01
CA PHE A 644 35.27 31.34 -15.20
C PHE A 644 35.81 32.66 -14.61
N ASP A 645 37.09 32.72 -14.20
CA ASP A 645 37.74 33.96 -13.77
C ASP A 645 37.78 34.99 -14.91
N LYS A 646 38.11 34.55 -16.14
CA LYS A 646 38.08 35.40 -17.34
C LYS A 646 36.68 35.85 -17.72
N MET A 647 35.68 34.98 -17.59
CA MET A 647 34.26 35.35 -17.73
C MET A 647 33.86 36.43 -16.70
N HIS A 648 34.26 36.28 -15.44
CA HIS A 648 33.95 37.26 -14.40
C HIS A 648 34.67 38.59 -14.61
N GLN A 649 35.93 38.58 -15.07
CA GLN A 649 36.66 39.78 -15.46
C GLN A 649 35.98 40.48 -16.65
N ALA A 650 35.61 39.71 -17.68
CA ALA A 650 34.90 40.21 -18.86
C ALA A 650 33.56 40.87 -18.51
N ARG A 651 32.78 40.26 -17.60
CA ARG A 651 31.51 40.81 -17.14
C ARG A 651 31.67 42.07 -16.28
N ARG A 652 32.77 42.21 -15.54
CA ARG A 652 33.09 43.46 -14.81
C ARG A 652 33.50 44.56 -15.78
N GLU A 653 34.32 44.25 -16.78
CA GLU A 653 34.73 45.17 -17.85
C GLU A 653 33.52 45.63 -18.70
N ALA A 654 32.57 44.74 -18.96
CA ALA A 654 31.32 45.07 -19.66
C ALA A 654 30.29 45.80 -18.77
N GLY A 655 30.37 45.62 -17.44
CA GLY A 655 29.52 46.30 -16.45
C GLY A 655 30.00 47.70 -16.06
N GLU A 656 31.28 48.02 -16.25
CA GLU A 656 31.86 49.35 -16.01
C GLU A 656 31.78 50.28 -17.24
N ALA A 657 31.31 49.79 -18.40
CA ALA A 657 31.01 50.59 -19.58
C ALA A 657 29.59 51.20 -19.54
N LYS A 658 29.30 51.99 -18.49
CA LYS A 658 28.33 53.11 -18.50
C LYS A 658 28.44 53.91 -17.19
N PRO A 659 29.15 55.04 -17.21
CA PRO A 659 28.51 56.38 -17.27
C PRO A 659 29.29 57.35 -18.19
N ALA A 660 28.85 58.50 -18.71
CA ALA A 660 27.63 59.31 -18.82
C ALA A 660 27.89 60.26 -20.05
N GLU A 661 26.88 60.79 -20.75
CA GLU A 661 26.50 62.23 -20.79
C GLU A 661 25.49 62.43 -21.96
N GLY A 662 24.53 63.36 -21.97
CA GLY A 662 24.45 64.58 -21.17
C GLY A 662 23.09 65.29 -21.18
N GLU A 663 23.18 66.59 -20.90
CA GLU A 663 22.32 67.44 -20.08
C GLU A 663 20.98 67.96 -20.65
N ALA A 664 20.18 68.39 -19.69
CA ALA A 664 19.07 69.35 -19.66
C ALA A 664 18.91 70.38 -20.80
N SER A 665 17.64 70.60 -21.18
CA SER A 665 17.09 71.97 -21.28
C SER A 665 15.61 71.97 -20.86
N GLN A 666 15.25 72.94 -20.02
CA GLN A 666 13.89 73.26 -19.58
C GLN A 666 13.08 73.95 -20.69
N SER A 667 11.77 73.69 -20.76
CA SER A 667 10.75 74.76 -20.85
C SER A 667 9.37 74.24 -20.44
N GLU A 668 8.57 75.19 -19.97
CA GLU A 668 7.40 75.12 -19.07
C GLU A 668 6.10 74.57 -19.70
N GLY A 669 5.15 74.22 -18.83
CA GLY A 669 3.72 74.09 -19.17
C GLY A 669 2.88 73.41 -18.07
N GLU A 670 2.34 74.21 -17.14
CA GLU A 670 1.31 73.83 -16.15
C GLU A 670 0.04 73.21 -16.78
N ALA A 671 -0.60 72.23 -16.11
CA ALA A 671 -1.97 72.36 -15.57
C ALA A 671 -2.53 71.05 -14.95
N LYS A 672 -2.71 71.10 -13.62
CA LYS A 672 -3.86 70.69 -12.79
C LYS A 672 -4.55 69.31 -12.92
N ASP A 673 -4.42 68.57 -11.81
CA ASP A 673 -5.48 68.28 -10.82
C ASP A 673 -6.52 67.17 -11.10
N GLY A 674 -6.76 66.31 -10.10
CA GLY A 674 -7.75 65.21 -10.18
C GLY A 674 -7.60 64.10 -9.12
N GLU A 675 -7.80 64.46 -7.86
CA GLU A 675 -7.84 63.61 -6.66
C GLU A 675 -9.00 62.58 -6.61
N LYS A 676 -8.77 61.51 -5.80
CA LYS A 676 -9.69 60.76 -4.90
C LYS A 676 -10.52 59.54 -5.37
N LYS A 677 -10.03 58.33 -5.01
CA LYS A 677 -10.43 57.41 -3.89
C LYS A 677 -11.94 57.17 -3.57
N PRO A 678 -12.33 56.05 -2.92
CA PRO A 678 -11.54 55.15 -2.05
C PRO A 678 -11.10 53.82 -2.66
#